data_AF-A0A350YDI6-F1
#
_entry.id   AF-A0A350YDI6-F1
#
_cell.length_a   1.000
_cell.length_b   1.000
_cell.length_c   1.000
_cell.angle_alpha   90.00
_cell.angle_beta   90.00
_cell.angle_gamma   90.00
#
_symmetry.space_group_name_H-M   'P 1'
#
loop_
_entity.id
_entity.type
_entity.pdbx_description
1 polymer ?
#
loop_
_entity_poly.entity_id
_entity_poly.type
_entity_poly.pdbx_seq_one_letter_code
_entity_poly.pdbx_strand_id
1 'polypeptide(L)'
;MNPRKITIVFKICWLLVAKLLATTKGKSQANTYLVLTLLFSFLPTWVMAEPIVPARDGTNTEVRSRGDRFDITGGQTSRDGANLFHSFTQFGLDRNQTANFISNPAIRNILSRINGGDPSIINGLIQVTGGNSNLFLMNPAGIVFGANARLDVPGSFTATTATGIGIGDEWFKAIGTNNYASLVGTPSGFDFATSQTPGAIVNTGSLRVAEGQNLTLLGGTVVSTGSLQAPGGQITIATVPGESTLRITQPGHILSLEVSPSPSVPLTPLSLPQLLTGSSQMTGVEVNRAGQVEVSGTGIPVQNGDIVAKNVTSQTATLSAQNNLTLVESQLQTTGNLNLLAHNTVIARDSVANPFSAKAGGNLYIQGDESIDILALNHPETPFQSGRNLSLVSDGNISGDAHFFSGGSFSILNLSGEPGTFISLYDPIIRADGDVVFGDYTGVALMIEATGSIQGGDITITGPESVFNLENLLIAPDDFITLTTSRALILRAGLSSVEPVNFPSDQFQTPASPLSLASGSIKVGSINTSADRGNQSGGPVELTAQGNIIVGMITTDGKGQGDAGNVTLTAQGSITYGYISAKAPNQNFGQDGMITVTAGTEIRRPSDPDVPFLPGDTIGTPILPPEPEPEPEPEPEPEPEPEPTPTPQPEPEPNPNPVIDDPGTPTVDPGTPAVDPGTPTVDPG
;
A
#
# COMPACT_ATOMS: atom_id res chain seq x y z
N MET A 1 -13.33 -15.75 31.82
CA MET A 1 -14.37 -16.15 32.81
C MET A 1 -14.52 -15.06 33.88
N ASN A 2 -15.74 -14.62 34.23
CA ASN A 2 -15.97 -13.39 35.03
C ASN A 2 -15.71 -13.61 36.56
N PRO A 3 -14.79 -12.86 37.20
CA PRO A 3 -14.39 -13.07 38.60
C PRO A 3 -15.52 -12.87 39.62
N ARG A 4 -16.59 -12.13 39.27
CA ARG A 4 -17.74 -11.92 40.18
C ARG A 4 -18.58 -13.18 40.41
N LYS A 5 -18.62 -14.13 39.46
CA LYS A 5 -19.35 -15.39 39.65
C LYS A 5 -18.61 -16.35 40.61
N ILE A 6 -17.28 -16.24 40.69
CA ILE A 6 -16.42 -17.09 41.54
C ILE A 6 -16.67 -16.82 43.04
N THR A 7 -16.77 -15.54 43.43
CA THR A 7 -16.98 -15.14 44.85
C THR A 7 -18.34 -15.55 45.40
N ILE A 8 -19.38 -15.59 44.56
CA ILE A 8 -20.75 -15.95 44.95
C ILE A 8 -20.84 -17.47 45.23
N VAL A 9 -20.25 -18.30 44.37
CA VAL A 9 -20.22 -19.75 44.54
C VAL A 9 -19.42 -20.14 45.80
N PHE A 10 -18.30 -19.45 46.06
CA PHE A 10 -17.49 -19.66 47.27
C PHE A 10 -18.29 -19.41 48.56
N LYS A 11 -19.04 -18.31 48.62
CA LYS A 11 -19.88 -17.98 49.80
C LYS A 11 -20.99 -19.01 50.01
N ILE A 12 -21.66 -19.44 48.93
CA ILE A 12 -22.76 -20.41 49.02
C ILE A 12 -22.25 -21.78 49.48
N CYS A 13 -21.12 -22.24 48.95
CA CYS A 13 -20.53 -23.51 49.32
C CYS A 13 -20.11 -23.51 50.80
N TRP A 14 -19.47 -22.44 51.27
CA TRP A 14 -19.05 -22.30 52.68
C TRP A 14 -20.24 -22.26 53.65
N LEU A 15 -21.34 -21.58 53.27
CA LEU A 15 -22.59 -21.54 54.04
C LEU A 15 -23.28 -22.92 54.14
N LEU A 16 -23.21 -23.73 53.09
CA LEU A 16 -23.72 -25.11 53.07
C LEU A 16 -22.90 -26.04 53.96
N VAL A 17 -21.57 -25.95 53.90
CA VAL A 17 -20.68 -26.74 54.77
C VAL A 17 -20.88 -26.38 56.24
N ALA A 18 -20.99 -25.08 56.57
CA ALA A 18 -21.24 -24.62 57.94
C ALA A 18 -22.59 -25.11 58.49
N LYS A 19 -23.65 -25.12 57.67
CA LYS A 19 -24.98 -25.63 58.06
C LYS A 19 -24.99 -27.15 58.28
N LEU A 20 -24.25 -27.93 57.49
CA LEU A 20 -24.18 -29.39 57.66
C LEU A 20 -23.31 -29.81 58.84
N LEU A 21 -22.23 -29.08 59.15
CA LEU A 21 -21.44 -29.30 60.35
C LEU A 21 -22.25 -29.01 61.62
N ALA A 22 -23.18 -28.05 61.56
CA ALA A 22 -24.10 -27.78 62.66
C ALA A 22 -25.11 -28.92 62.91
N THR A 23 -25.53 -29.65 61.87
CA THR A 23 -26.53 -30.75 61.99
C THR A 23 -25.92 -32.10 62.41
N THR A 24 -24.59 -32.20 62.52
CA THR A 24 -23.88 -33.41 62.96
C THR A 24 -23.39 -33.35 64.42
N LYS A 25 -23.59 -32.22 65.12
CA LYS A 25 -23.32 -32.11 66.57
C LYS A 25 -24.15 -33.14 67.34
N GLY A 26 -23.49 -34.17 67.87
CA GLY A 26 -24.09 -35.21 68.71
C GLY A 26 -24.24 -36.61 68.08
N LYS A 27 -23.79 -36.83 66.83
CA LYS A 27 -23.82 -38.16 66.19
C LYS A 27 -22.45 -38.86 66.26
N SER A 28 -22.47 -40.20 66.18
CA SER A 28 -21.27 -41.07 66.22
C SER A 28 -20.18 -40.61 65.25
N GLN A 29 -18.91 -40.70 65.65
CA GLN A 29 -17.75 -40.33 64.84
C GLN A 29 -17.78 -40.94 63.44
N ALA A 30 -18.31 -42.17 63.29
CA ALA A 30 -18.44 -42.84 62.00
C ALA A 30 -19.36 -42.10 61.01
N ASN A 31 -20.44 -41.46 61.48
CA ASN A 31 -21.34 -40.69 60.62
C ASN A 31 -20.73 -39.33 60.23
N THR A 32 -19.91 -38.75 61.10
CA THR A 32 -19.19 -37.52 60.78
C THR A 32 -18.15 -37.78 59.69
N TYR A 33 -17.41 -38.89 59.77
CA TYR A 33 -16.45 -39.27 58.73
C TYR A 33 -17.12 -39.61 57.41
N LEU A 34 -18.25 -40.36 57.40
CA LEU A 34 -19.00 -40.69 56.19
C LEU A 34 -19.53 -39.44 55.46
N VAL A 35 -20.05 -38.46 56.21
CA VAL A 35 -20.53 -37.20 55.63
C VAL A 35 -19.37 -36.38 55.06
N LEU A 36 -18.20 -36.40 55.71
CA LEU A 36 -17.01 -35.67 55.26
C LEU A 36 -16.39 -36.28 53.98
N THR A 37 -16.32 -37.61 53.86
CA THR A 37 -15.85 -38.29 52.64
C THR A 37 -16.82 -38.09 51.48
N LEU A 38 -18.14 -38.18 51.72
CA LEU A 38 -19.14 -37.90 50.68
C LEU A 38 -19.03 -36.44 50.19
N LEU A 39 -18.78 -35.48 51.09
CA LEU A 39 -18.58 -34.06 50.74
C LEU A 39 -17.33 -33.83 49.89
N PHE A 40 -16.22 -34.53 50.18
CA PHE A 40 -14.98 -34.40 49.43
C PHE A 40 -15.08 -34.96 48.00
N SER A 41 -15.91 -35.99 47.78
CA SER A 41 -16.22 -36.52 46.44
C SER A 41 -17.12 -35.62 45.59
N PHE A 42 -17.74 -34.58 46.18
CA PHE A 42 -18.55 -33.57 45.46
C PHE A 42 -17.86 -32.21 45.37
N LEU A 43 -16.59 -32.08 45.78
CA LEU A 43 -15.82 -30.88 45.47
C LEU A 43 -15.63 -30.83 43.95
N PRO A 44 -16.08 -29.76 43.26
CA PRO A 44 -15.80 -29.62 41.84
C PRO A 44 -14.29 -29.63 41.68
N THR A 45 -13.77 -30.63 40.96
CA THR A 45 -12.39 -30.58 40.48
C THR A 45 -12.30 -29.33 39.61
N TRP A 46 -11.57 -28.33 40.09
CA TRP A 46 -11.27 -27.14 39.31
C TRP A 46 -10.41 -27.61 38.13
N VAL A 47 -11.05 -27.86 36.99
CA VAL A 47 -10.32 -28.00 35.74
C VAL A 47 -9.82 -26.60 35.42
N MET A 48 -8.53 -26.35 35.70
CA MET A 48 -7.83 -25.23 35.09
C MET A 48 -8.00 -25.42 33.59
N ALA A 49 -8.65 -24.48 32.91
CA ALA A 49 -8.78 -24.56 31.46
C ALA A 49 -7.36 -24.56 30.89
N GLU A 50 -6.94 -25.69 30.31
CA GLU A 50 -5.63 -25.79 29.67
C GLU A 50 -5.64 -24.88 28.43
N PRO A 51 -4.62 -24.03 28.25
CA PRO A 51 -4.60 -23.06 27.16
C PRO A 51 -4.54 -23.76 25.78
N ILE A 52 -3.94 -24.95 25.70
CA ILE A 52 -3.87 -25.77 24.50
C ILE A 52 -4.29 -27.20 24.83
N VAL A 53 -5.32 -27.69 24.16
CA VAL A 53 -5.87 -29.03 24.37
C VAL A 53 -5.86 -29.82 23.05
N PRO A 54 -5.08 -30.91 22.94
CA PRO A 54 -5.06 -31.72 21.72
C PRO A 54 -6.39 -32.44 21.50
N ALA A 55 -6.79 -32.58 20.23
CA ALA A 55 -8.00 -33.30 19.86
C ALA A 55 -7.78 -34.82 19.94
N ARG A 56 -8.80 -35.54 20.43
CA ARG A 56 -8.83 -37.02 20.47
C ARG A 56 -9.49 -37.58 19.22
N ASP A 57 -8.93 -37.27 18.06
CA ASP A 57 -9.54 -37.53 16.74
C ASP A 57 -8.66 -38.38 15.80
N GLY A 58 -7.65 -39.06 16.36
CA GLY A 58 -6.70 -39.88 15.60
C GLY A 58 -5.52 -39.11 15.00
N THR A 59 -5.45 -37.78 15.16
CA THR A 59 -4.28 -37.00 14.74
C THR A 59 -3.06 -37.25 15.64
N ASN A 60 -3.25 -37.79 16.85
CA ASN A 60 -2.18 -38.10 17.79
C ASN A 60 -1.27 -36.89 18.09
N THR A 61 -1.85 -35.70 18.20
CA THR A 61 -1.13 -34.50 18.63
C THR A 61 -0.82 -34.61 20.11
N GLU A 62 0.44 -34.39 20.48
CA GLU A 62 0.91 -34.39 21.86
C GLU A 62 1.30 -32.98 22.28
N VAL A 63 0.81 -32.54 23.44
CA VAL A 63 1.18 -31.25 24.04
C VAL A 63 1.85 -31.53 25.38
N ARG A 64 3.10 -31.10 25.52
CA ARG A 64 3.87 -31.24 26.77
C ARG A 64 4.13 -29.86 27.35
N SER A 65 3.53 -29.58 28.51
CA SER A 65 3.76 -28.34 29.24
C SER A 65 5.08 -28.42 30.04
N ARG A 66 5.89 -27.37 29.91
CA ARG A 66 7.14 -27.13 30.64
C ARG A 66 7.11 -25.69 31.16
N GLY A 67 6.42 -25.49 32.29
CA GLY A 67 6.10 -24.14 32.77
C GLY A 67 5.19 -23.42 31.78
N ASP A 68 5.59 -22.23 31.35
CA ASP A 68 4.83 -21.41 30.39
C ASP A 68 5.05 -21.83 28.92
N ARG A 69 5.87 -22.85 28.65
CA ARG A 69 6.10 -23.40 27.30
C ARG A 69 5.27 -24.66 27.07
N PHE A 70 4.60 -24.73 25.92
CA PHE A 70 3.85 -25.89 25.45
C PHE A 70 4.54 -26.44 24.20
N ASP A 71 5.24 -27.56 24.34
CA ASP A 71 5.89 -28.21 23.22
C ASP A 71 4.91 -29.17 22.54
N ILE A 72 4.67 -28.90 21.25
CA ILE A 72 3.72 -29.60 20.40
C ILE A 72 4.50 -30.59 19.53
N THR A 73 4.18 -31.87 19.67
CA THR A 73 4.83 -33.01 19.00
C THR A 73 3.77 -34.02 18.54
N GLY A 74 4.20 -35.17 18.03
CA GLY A 74 3.30 -36.18 17.48
C GLY A 74 2.71 -35.69 16.16
N GLY A 75 1.40 -35.87 15.96
CA GLY A 75 0.72 -35.52 14.72
C GLY A 75 0.66 -36.67 13.73
N GLN A 76 0.15 -36.39 12.53
CA GLN A 76 0.16 -37.30 11.38
C GLN A 76 0.88 -36.63 10.21
N THR A 77 1.53 -37.41 9.36
CA THR A 77 2.22 -36.89 8.18
C THR A 77 1.52 -37.30 6.90
N SER A 78 1.67 -36.48 5.86
CA SER A 78 1.38 -36.90 4.48
C SER A 78 2.27 -38.08 4.06
N ARG A 79 1.87 -38.80 3.02
CA ARG A 79 2.61 -40.00 2.55
C ARG A 79 4.06 -39.68 2.13
N ASP A 80 4.30 -38.48 1.62
CA ASP A 80 5.63 -37.99 1.24
C ASP A 80 6.41 -37.40 2.44
N GLY A 81 5.79 -37.31 3.62
CA GLY A 81 6.39 -36.75 4.83
C GLY A 81 6.58 -35.24 4.84
N ALA A 82 6.10 -34.51 3.82
CA ALA A 82 6.33 -33.06 3.70
C ALA A 82 5.36 -32.21 4.54
N ASN A 83 4.16 -32.71 4.81
CA ASN A 83 3.14 -32.02 5.59
C ASN A 83 2.94 -32.72 6.95
N LEU A 84 2.99 -31.95 8.04
CA LEU A 84 2.72 -32.40 9.40
C LEU A 84 1.40 -31.79 9.90
N PHE A 85 0.47 -32.64 10.30
CA PHE A 85 -0.86 -32.23 10.72
C PHE A 85 -1.04 -32.34 12.23
N HIS A 86 -1.55 -31.27 12.83
CA HIS A 86 -1.96 -31.21 14.24
C HIS A 86 -3.44 -30.84 14.38
N SER A 87 -4.06 -31.33 15.44
CA SER A 87 -5.47 -31.09 15.73
C SER A 87 -5.68 -30.79 17.20
N PHE A 88 -6.43 -29.74 17.49
CA PHE A 88 -6.71 -29.23 18.82
C PHE A 88 -8.22 -29.03 19.01
N THR A 89 -8.72 -29.30 20.21
CA THR A 89 -10.06 -28.81 20.59
C THR A 89 -9.99 -27.35 21.02
N GLN A 90 -8.89 -26.94 21.67
CA GLN A 90 -8.67 -25.57 22.11
C GLN A 90 -7.23 -25.17 21.85
N PHE A 91 -7.03 -23.95 21.36
CA PHE A 91 -5.70 -23.38 21.17
C PHE A 91 -5.74 -21.90 21.54
N GLY A 92 -5.09 -21.55 22.65
CA GLY A 92 -4.91 -20.20 23.13
C GLY A 92 -3.59 -20.07 23.89
N LEU A 93 -3.19 -18.84 24.15
CA LEU A 93 -1.98 -18.50 24.90
C LEU A 93 -2.26 -17.27 25.77
N ASP A 94 -1.90 -17.34 27.05
CA ASP A 94 -1.82 -16.17 27.90
C ASP A 94 -0.49 -15.43 27.68
N ARG A 95 -0.37 -14.26 28.33
CA ARG A 95 0.87 -13.48 28.34
C ARG A 95 2.04 -14.32 28.84
N ASN A 96 3.17 -14.23 28.16
CA ASN A 96 4.42 -14.95 28.41
C ASN A 96 4.39 -16.47 28.11
N GLN A 97 3.25 -17.01 27.69
CA GLN A 97 3.19 -18.40 27.26
C GLN A 97 3.73 -18.56 25.85
N THR A 98 4.30 -19.73 25.57
CA THR A 98 4.86 -20.08 24.26
C THR A 98 4.27 -21.39 23.77
N ALA A 99 3.64 -21.39 22.59
CA ALA A 99 3.35 -22.61 21.83
C ALA A 99 4.53 -22.89 20.91
N ASN A 100 5.25 -23.99 21.12
CA ASN A 100 6.38 -24.36 20.29
C ASN A 100 6.09 -25.64 19.51
N PHE A 101 5.92 -25.52 18.19
CA PHE A 101 5.81 -26.64 17.27
C PHE A 101 7.19 -27.24 16.99
N ILE A 102 7.38 -28.49 17.38
CA ILE A 102 8.62 -29.23 17.13
C ILE A 102 8.53 -29.87 15.75
N SER A 103 9.34 -29.36 14.82
CA SER A 103 9.46 -29.83 13.45
C SER A 103 10.76 -30.60 13.23
N ASN A 104 11.02 -30.99 11.98
CA ASN A 104 12.30 -31.49 11.49
C ASN A 104 12.57 -30.98 10.06
N PRO A 105 13.80 -31.13 9.51
CA PRO A 105 14.13 -30.60 8.19
C PRO A 105 13.36 -31.20 7.00
N ALA A 106 12.72 -32.37 7.16
CA ALA A 106 11.90 -32.98 6.11
C ALA A 106 10.50 -32.35 6.02
N ILE A 107 9.98 -31.79 7.12
CA ILE A 107 8.67 -31.13 7.15
C ILE A 107 8.77 -29.75 6.48
N ARG A 108 7.94 -29.54 5.46
CA ARG A 108 7.77 -28.27 4.76
C ARG A 108 6.64 -27.44 5.33
N ASN A 109 5.52 -28.06 5.69
CA ASN A 109 4.37 -27.35 6.24
C ASN A 109 3.86 -28.04 7.50
N ILE A 110 3.57 -27.24 8.52
CA ILE A 110 2.84 -27.64 9.72
C ILE A 110 1.43 -27.07 9.58
N LEU A 111 0.41 -27.92 9.58
CA LEU A 111 -0.98 -27.54 9.45
C LEU A 111 -1.74 -27.88 10.73
N SER A 112 -2.22 -26.86 11.42
CA SER A 112 -2.91 -26.99 12.70
C SER A 112 -4.37 -26.61 12.54
N ARG A 113 -5.29 -27.52 12.88
CA ARG A 113 -6.73 -27.24 12.95
C ARG A 113 -7.22 -27.13 14.38
N ILE A 114 -8.17 -26.23 14.62
CA ILE A 114 -8.93 -26.13 15.86
C ILE A 114 -10.38 -26.51 15.56
N ASN A 115 -10.91 -27.51 16.25
CA ASN A 115 -12.24 -28.07 15.99
C ASN A 115 -13.19 -28.09 17.19
N GLY A 116 -12.84 -27.46 18.31
CA GLY A 116 -13.69 -27.41 19.51
C GLY A 116 -14.82 -26.38 19.46
N GLY A 117 -14.83 -25.50 18.45
CA GLY A 117 -15.90 -24.49 18.25
C GLY A 117 -15.66 -23.14 18.93
N ASP A 118 -14.63 -23.03 19.78
CA ASP A 118 -14.25 -21.76 20.42
C ASP A 118 -13.16 -21.02 19.61
N PRO A 119 -13.18 -19.67 19.60
CA PRO A 119 -12.11 -18.88 18.99
C PRO A 119 -10.76 -19.06 19.69
N SER A 120 -9.68 -18.91 18.92
CA SER A 120 -8.32 -18.94 19.45
C SER A 120 -7.91 -17.58 20.00
N ILE A 121 -7.69 -17.46 21.32
CA ILE A 121 -7.17 -16.25 21.95
C ILE A 121 -5.67 -16.42 22.23
N ILE A 122 -4.83 -15.75 21.45
CA ILE A 122 -3.38 -15.90 21.43
C ILE A 122 -2.75 -14.58 21.90
N ASN A 123 -2.26 -14.55 23.14
CA ASN A 123 -1.59 -13.39 23.73
C ASN A 123 -0.16 -13.74 24.18
N GLY A 124 0.53 -14.59 23.40
CA GLY A 124 1.88 -15.07 23.70
C GLY A 124 2.69 -15.35 22.43
N LEU A 125 3.74 -16.18 22.54
CA LEU A 125 4.62 -16.52 21.43
C LEU A 125 4.19 -17.81 20.72
N ILE A 126 4.02 -17.76 19.40
CA ILE A 126 3.97 -18.97 18.57
C ILE A 126 5.35 -19.17 17.94
N GLN A 127 5.94 -20.34 18.18
CA GLN A 127 7.29 -20.68 17.75
C GLN A 127 7.29 -21.99 16.95
N VAL A 128 8.19 -22.10 15.97
CA VAL A 128 8.55 -23.37 15.31
C VAL A 128 10.04 -23.62 15.49
N THR A 129 10.42 -24.82 15.93
CA THR A 129 11.83 -25.22 16.10
C THR A 129 12.12 -26.55 15.41
N GLY A 130 13.39 -26.85 15.16
CA GLY A 130 13.83 -28.15 14.60
C GLY A 130 13.77 -28.27 13.08
N GLY A 131 13.18 -27.31 12.36
CA GLY A 131 13.12 -27.27 10.90
C GLY A 131 12.78 -25.88 10.37
N ASN A 132 12.79 -25.72 9.05
CA ASN A 132 12.39 -24.47 8.37
C ASN A 132 10.99 -24.62 7.74
N SER A 133 9.99 -24.91 8.57
CA SER A 133 8.64 -25.22 8.11
C SER A 133 7.73 -23.99 8.12
N ASN A 134 6.84 -23.90 7.14
CA ASN A 134 5.71 -22.97 7.17
C ASN A 134 4.70 -23.43 8.24
N LEU A 135 3.94 -22.51 8.80
CA LEU A 135 2.90 -22.79 9.78
C LEU A 135 1.54 -22.26 9.32
N PHE A 136 0.55 -23.14 9.28
CA PHE A 136 -0.85 -22.84 8.99
C PHE A 136 -1.68 -23.08 10.25
N LEU A 137 -2.43 -22.06 10.68
CA LEU A 137 -3.35 -22.11 11.81
C LEU A 137 -4.77 -21.87 11.32
N MET A 138 -5.62 -22.90 11.39
CA MET A 138 -6.99 -22.88 10.92
C MET A 138 -7.97 -22.99 12.09
N ASN A 139 -8.77 -21.95 12.33
CA ASN A 139 -9.86 -21.98 13.30
C ASN A 139 -11.11 -21.28 12.72
N PRO A 140 -12.12 -22.03 12.26
CA PRO A 140 -13.36 -21.46 11.75
C PRO A 140 -14.12 -20.56 12.72
N ALA A 141 -13.94 -20.75 14.03
CA ALA A 141 -14.62 -19.97 15.06
C ALA A 141 -14.06 -18.54 15.22
N GLY A 142 -12.85 -18.28 14.70
CA GLY A 142 -12.16 -16.99 14.79
C GLY A 142 -10.83 -17.06 15.52
N ILE A 143 -10.01 -16.03 15.33
CA ILE A 143 -8.65 -15.92 15.90
C ILE A 143 -8.42 -14.51 16.42
N VAL A 144 -7.93 -14.38 17.65
CA VAL A 144 -7.51 -13.10 18.26
C VAL A 144 -6.05 -13.18 18.65
N PHE A 145 -5.21 -12.40 17.99
CA PHE A 145 -3.85 -12.11 18.40
C PHE A 145 -3.86 -10.88 19.31
N GLY A 146 -3.69 -11.09 20.61
CA GLY A 146 -3.63 -10.02 21.61
C GLY A 146 -2.33 -9.21 21.55
N ALA A 147 -2.22 -8.16 22.37
CA ALA A 147 -1.12 -7.19 22.30
C ALA A 147 0.29 -7.80 22.49
N ASN A 148 0.39 -8.93 23.21
CA ASN A 148 1.65 -9.64 23.43
C ASN A 148 1.89 -10.78 22.42
N ALA A 149 0.98 -10.96 21.45
CA ALA A 149 1.16 -11.95 20.40
C ALA A 149 2.42 -11.64 19.59
N ARG A 150 3.25 -12.66 19.39
CA ARG A 150 4.48 -12.64 18.59
C ARG A 150 4.63 -13.96 17.83
N LEU A 151 5.37 -13.91 16.73
CA LEU A 151 5.74 -15.07 15.94
C LEU A 151 7.27 -15.24 15.97
N ASP A 152 7.71 -16.48 16.10
CA ASP A 152 9.08 -16.94 15.87
C ASP A 152 9.01 -18.18 14.97
N VAL A 153 8.71 -17.91 13.70
CA VAL A 153 8.47 -18.92 12.67
C VAL A 153 9.54 -18.72 11.58
N PRO A 154 10.37 -19.74 11.28
CA PRO A 154 11.44 -19.61 10.30
C PRO A 154 10.92 -19.61 8.85
N GLY A 155 9.76 -20.23 8.61
CA GLY A 155 9.03 -20.18 7.34
C GLY A 155 7.89 -19.15 7.32
N SER A 156 7.01 -19.28 6.34
CA SER A 156 5.81 -18.43 6.20
C SER A 156 4.72 -18.80 7.22
N PHE A 157 3.88 -17.82 7.58
CA PHE A 157 2.77 -18.01 8.52
C PHE A 157 1.44 -17.67 7.88
N THR A 158 0.46 -18.57 8.00
CA THR A 158 -0.92 -18.36 7.55
C THR A 158 -1.89 -18.59 8.72
N ALA A 159 -2.74 -17.61 9.00
CA ALA A 159 -3.87 -17.76 9.90
C ALA A 159 -5.17 -17.62 9.11
N THR A 160 -6.10 -18.57 9.30
CA THR A 160 -7.34 -18.60 8.55
C THR A 160 -8.55 -19.06 9.38
N THR A 161 -9.72 -18.53 9.04
CA THR A 161 -11.03 -19.02 9.54
C THR A 161 -11.78 -19.85 8.50
N ALA A 162 -11.08 -20.28 7.45
CA ALA A 162 -11.58 -21.28 6.51
C ALA A 162 -11.96 -22.59 7.24
N THR A 163 -12.91 -23.32 6.66
CA THR A 163 -13.31 -24.67 7.10
C THR A 163 -12.47 -25.76 6.47
N GLY A 164 -11.64 -25.44 5.47
CA GLY A 164 -10.70 -26.38 4.89
C GLY A 164 -9.53 -25.70 4.18
N ILE A 165 -8.40 -26.40 4.11
CA ILE A 165 -7.21 -26.03 3.34
C ILE A 165 -7.01 -27.07 2.23
N GLY A 166 -7.00 -26.63 0.98
CA GLY A 166 -6.80 -27.47 -0.20
C GLY A 166 -5.32 -27.79 -0.40
N ILE A 167 -5.00 -29.08 -0.57
CA ILE A 167 -3.65 -29.61 -0.76
C ILE A 167 -3.71 -30.66 -1.88
N GLY A 168 -3.15 -30.33 -3.05
CA GLY A 168 -3.35 -31.14 -4.25
C GLY A 168 -4.84 -31.19 -4.62
N ASP A 169 -5.39 -32.40 -4.76
CA ASP A 169 -6.80 -32.64 -5.07
C ASP A 169 -7.66 -32.89 -3.82
N GLU A 170 -7.07 -32.81 -2.63
CA GLU A 170 -7.71 -33.17 -1.35
C GLU A 170 -7.83 -31.95 -0.43
N TRP A 171 -8.71 -32.07 0.58
CA TRP A 171 -8.97 -31.00 1.54
C TRP A 171 -8.60 -31.43 2.95
N PHE A 172 -7.74 -30.66 3.61
CA PHE A 172 -7.55 -30.72 5.04
C PHE A 172 -8.68 -29.98 5.73
N LYS A 173 -9.66 -30.72 6.24
CA LYS A 173 -10.91 -30.20 6.82
C LYS A 173 -10.75 -29.84 8.29
N ALA A 174 -11.30 -28.69 8.69
CA ALA A 174 -11.38 -28.28 10.09
C ALA A 174 -12.29 -29.20 10.89
N ILE A 175 -13.44 -29.58 10.31
CA ILE A 175 -14.43 -30.47 10.93
C ILE A 175 -14.53 -31.79 10.17
N GLY A 176 -14.67 -32.88 10.91
CA GLY A 176 -14.77 -34.24 10.36
C GLY A 176 -13.44 -34.96 10.26
N THR A 177 -13.44 -36.06 9.51
CA THR A 177 -12.27 -36.94 9.34
C THR A 177 -11.40 -36.48 8.17
N ASN A 178 -10.08 -36.64 8.33
CA ASN A 178 -9.09 -36.36 7.29
C ASN A 178 -8.31 -37.62 6.95
N ASN A 179 -8.02 -37.83 5.66
CA ASN A 179 -7.07 -38.84 5.21
C ASN A 179 -5.69 -38.21 5.08
N TYR A 180 -4.91 -38.19 6.16
CA TYR A 180 -3.62 -37.49 6.19
C TYR A 180 -2.64 -37.96 5.12
N ALA A 181 -2.62 -39.26 4.81
CA ALA A 181 -1.72 -39.83 3.84
C ALA A 181 -1.96 -39.31 2.40
N SER A 182 -3.19 -38.90 2.05
CA SER A 182 -3.52 -38.38 0.71
C SER A 182 -3.28 -36.88 0.55
N LEU A 183 -3.07 -36.13 1.64
CA LEU A 183 -2.81 -34.68 1.63
C LEU A 183 -1.35 -34.36 1.24
N VAL A 184 -0.96 -34.78 0.03
CA VAL A 184 0.37 -34.63 -0.57
C VAL A 184 0.38 -33.39 -1.47
N GLY A 185 1.40 -32.54 -1.32
CA GLY A 185 1.55 -31.29 -2.08
C GLY A 185 1.63 -30.05 -1.18
N THR A 186 1.48 -28.87 -1.78
CA THR A 186 1.52 -27.59 -1.07
C THR A 186 0.12 -27.03 -0.85
N PRO A 187 -0.17 -26.42 0.31
CA PRO A 187 -1.42 -25.69 0.52
C PRO A 187 -1.63 -24.60 -0.53
N SER A 188 -2.77 -24.65 -1.23
CA SER A 188 -3.07 -23.73 -2.34
C SER A 188 -4.53 -23.26 -2.41
N GLY A 189 -5.39 -23.77 -1.53
CA GLY A 189 -6.81 -23.41 -1.49
C GLY A 189 -7.33 -23.23 -0.07
N PHE A 190 -8.38 -22.43 0.09
CA PHE A 190 -9.07 -22.19 1.35
C PHE A 190 -10.58 -22.21 1.11
N ASP A 191 -11.28 -23.14 1.73
CA ASP A 191 -12.73 -23.31 1.57
C ASP A 191 -13.44 -22.75 2.80
N PHE A 192 -14.43 -21.89 2.58
CA PHE A 192 -15.24 -21.24 3.60
C PHE A 192 -16.67 -21.81 3.55
N ALA A 193 -16.80 -23.12 3.75
CA ALA A 193 -18.06 -23.87 3.71
C ALA A 193 -18.93 -23.64 4.95
N THR A 194 -19.30 -22.39 5.20
CA THR A 194 -20.31 -21.99 6.18
C THR A 194 -21.40 -21.20 5.48
N SER A 195 -22.66 -21.47 5.81
CA SER A 195 -23.82 -20.69 5.34
C SER A 195 -24.01 -19.39 6.13
N GLN A 196 -23.15 -19.15 7.12
CA GLN A 196 -23.10 -17.91 7.92
C GLN A 196 -21.86 -17.11 7.52
N THR A 197 -21.67 -15.93 8.11
CA THR A 197 -20.40 -15.21 7.98
C THR A 197 -19.26 -16.03 8.60
N PRO A 198 -18.13 -16.23 7.89
CA PRO A 198 -16.96 -16.86 8.48
C PRO A 198 -16.40 -16.13 9.69
N GLY A 199 -15.64 -16.82 10.54
CA GLY A 199 -15.05 -16.23 11.74
C GLY A 199 -14.14 -15.04 11.44
N ALA A 200 -14.04 -14.11 12.38
CA ALA A 200 -13.15 -12.95 12.27
C ALA A 200 -11.71 -13.26 12.71
N ILE A 201 -10.76 -12.52 12.16
CA ILE A 201 -9.38 -12.45 12.65
C ILE A 201 -9.14 -11.05 13.23
N VAL A 202 -8.71 -10.98 14.48
CA VAL A 202 -8.35 -9.71 15.13
C VAL A 202 -6.88 -9.76 15.53
N ASN A 203 -6.10 -8.75 15.17
CA ASN A 203 -4.69 -8.61 15.55
C ASN A 203 -4.43 -7.27 16.21
N THR A 204 -4.04 -7.30 17.47
CA THR A 204 -3.49 -6.15 18.22
C THR A 204 -2.02 -6.34 18.60
N GLY A 205 -1.43 -7.48 18.24
CA GLY A 205 -0.03 -7.83 18.51
C GLY A 205 0.93 -7.38 17.41
N SER A 206 2.14 -7.94 17.45
CA SER A 206 3.17 -7.71 16.43
C SER A 206 3.50 -9.03 15.77
N LEU A 207 2.93 -9.26 14.59
CA LEU A 207 3.10 -10.48 13.82
C LEU A 207 4.20 -10.24 12.79
N ARG A 208 5.39 -10.77 13.06
CA ARG A 208 6.56 -10.65 12.20
C ARG A 208 7.06 -12.03 11.81
N VAL A 209 7.20 -12.29 10.52
CA VAL A 209 7.85 -13.51 10.00
C VAL A 209 9.33 -13.27 9.71
N ALA A 210 10.08 -14.34 9.45
CA ALA A 210 11.47 -14.24 9.03
C ALA A 210 11.62 -13.52 7.67
N GLU A 211 12.82 -13.07 7.38
CA GLU A 211 13.12 -12.39 6.11
C GLU A 211 12.85 -13.31 4.91
N GLY A 212 12.25 -12.76 3.84
CA GLY A 212 11.87 -13.52 2.65
C GLY A 212 10.63 -14.41 2.82
N GLN A 213 9.98 -14.40 3.98
CA GLN A 213 8.80 -15.22 4.27
C GLN A 213 7.50 -14.42 4.18
N ASN A 214 6.39 -15.13 3.97
CA ASN A 214 5.08 -14.52 3.77
C ASN A 214 4.20 -14.59 5.03
N LEU A 215 3.32 -13.61 5.17
CA LEU A 215 2.32 -13.53 6.24
C LEU A 215 0.92 -13.38 5.64
N THR A 216 0.05 -14.35 5.91
CA THR A 216 -1.28 -14.43 5.29
C THR A 216 -2.38 -14.49 6.36
N LEU A 217 -3.37 -13.59 6.28
CA LEU A 217 -4.56 -13.57 7.15
C LEU A 217 -5.83 -13.68 6.29
N LEU A 218 -6.60 -14.75 6.46
CA LEU A 218 -7.80 -15.02 5.66
C LEU A 218 -9.01 -15.25 6.57
N GLY A 219 -9.98 -14.33 6.57
CA GLY A 219 -11.12 -14.41 7.48
C GLY A 219 -12.45 -13.98 6.87
N GLY A 220 -13.54 -14.02 7.64
CA GLY A 220 -14.80 -13.37 7.22
C GLY A 220 -14.75 -11.85 7.40
N THR A 221 -14.01 -11.40 8.41
CA THR A 221 -13.66 -9.99 8.69
C THR A 221 -12.24 -10.00 9.26
N VAL A 222 -11.41 -9.01 8.91
CA VAL A 222 -10.06 -8.88 9.47
C VAL A 222 -9.86 -7.50 10.08
N VAL A 223 -9.50 -7.45 11.36
CA VAL A 223 -9.17 -6.20 12.07
C VAL A 223 -7.74 -6.30 12.60
N SER A 224 -6.80 -5.60 11.99
CA SER A 224 -5.39 -5.57 12.39
C SER A 224 -4.97 -4.16 12.80
N THR A 225 -5.16 -3.82 14.08
CA THR A 225 -4.71 -2.56 14.68
C THR A 225 -3.28 -2.65 15.23
N GLY A 226 -2.73 -3.87 15.33
CA GLY A 226 -1.32 -4.14 15.63
C GLY A 226 -0.40 -3.92 14.43
N SER A 227 0.75 -4.62 14.39
CA SER A 227 1.68 -4.58 13.26
C SER A 227 1.82 -5.93 12.55
N LEU A 228 1.87 -5.86 11.22
CA LEU A 228 2.10 -6.97 10.31
C LEU A 228 3.41 -6.72 9.56
N GLN A 229 4.37 -7.62 9.68
CA GLN A 229 5.72 -7.45 9.14
C GLN A 229 6.20 -8.70 8.41
N ALA A 230 6.55 -8.54 7.13
CA ALA A 230 7.17 -9.58 6.30
C ALA A 230 8.36 -8.99 5.52
N PRO A 231 9.51 -8.72 6.19
CA PRO A 231 10.67 -8.11 5.54
C PRO A 231 11.12 -8.95 4.35
N GLY A 232 11.26 -8.35 3.17
CA GLY A 232 11.64 -9.07 1.94
C GLY A 232 10.62 -10.13 1.49
N GLY A 233 9.42 -10.18 2.08
CA GLY A 233 8.36 -11.13 1.75
C GLY A 233 7.01 -10.44 1.55
N GLN A 234 5.94 -11.22 1.46
CA GLN A 234 4.61 -10.72 1.06
C GLN A 234 3.61 -10.77 2.21
N ILE A 235 2.75 -9.75 2.31
CA ILE A 235 1.59 -9.74 3.21
C ILE A 235 0.32 -9.87 2.37
N THR A 236 -0.51 -10.86 2.70
CA THR A 236 -1.84 -11.01 2.10
C THR A 236 -2.89 -10.97 3.19
N ILE A 237 -3.82 -10.03 3.09
CA ILE A 237 -5.02 -9.99 3.91
C ILE A 237 -6.21 -10.07 2.97
N ALA A 238 -7.08 -11.05 3.18
CA ALA A 238 -8.32 -11.14 2.41
C ALA A 238 -9.48 -11.50 3.33
N THR A 239 -10.62 -10.84 3.10
CA THR A 239 -11.88 -11.37 3.59
C THR A 239 -12.52 -12.25 2.53
N VAL A 240 -13.21 -13.29 2.97
CA VAL A 240 -13.84 -14.27 2.08
C VAL A 240 -15.26 -14.51 2.59
N PRO A 241 -16.29 -14.47 1.73
CA PRO A 241 -17.64 -14.76 2.16
C PRO A 241 -17.82 -16.25 2.43
N GLY A 242 -18.90 -16.60 3.12
CA GLY A 242 -19.31 -18.00 3.25
C GLY A 242 -19.62 -18.62 1.90
N GLU A 243 -19.67 -19.95 1.86
CA GLU A 243 -19.96 -20.76 0.67
C GLU A 243 -19.05 -20.46 -0.53
N SER A 244 -17.80 -20.04 -0.24
CA SER A 244 -16.81 -19.65 -1.25
C SER A 244 -15.47 -20.33 -1.04
N THR A 245 -14.72 -20.50 -2.13
CA THR A 245 -13.36 -21.04 -2.12
C THR A 245 -12.37 -20.02 -2.67
N LEU A 246 -11.28 -19.79 -1.94
CA LEU A 246 -10.17 -18.96 -2.38
C LEU A 246 -9.03 -19.85 -2.88
N ARG A 247 -8.55 -19.64 -4.11
CA ARG A 247 -7.38 -20.35 -4.66
C ARG A 247 -6.24 -19.38 -4.86
N ILE A 248 -5.05 -19.79 -4.43
CA ILE A 248 -3.79 -19.11 -4.70
C ILE A 248 -3.19 -19.75 -5.94
N THR A 249 -3.28 -19.06 -7.08
CA THR A 249 -2.97 -19.65 -8.38
C THR A 249 -1.51 -19.50 -8.80
N GLN A 250 -0.72 -18.58 -8.22
CA GLN A 250 0.74 -18.48 -8.42
C GLN A 250 1.42 -17.45 -7.49
N PRO A 251 2.74 -17.56 -7.23
CA PRO A 251 3.53 -16.48 -6.64
C PRO A 251 3.51 -15.25 -7.56
N GLY A 252 2.94 -14.14 -7.09
CA GLY A 252 2.95 -12.86 -7.80
C GLY A 252 1.73 -12.55 -8.68
N HIS A 253 0.69 -13.39 -8.71
CA HIS A 253 -0.55 -13.13 -9.46
C HIS A 253 -1.82 -13.40 -8.64
N ILE A 254 -2.90 -12.74 -9.07
CA ILE A 254 -4.24 -12.59 -8.49
C ILE A 254 -4.77 -13.80 -7.69
N LEU A 255 -5.33 -13.49 -6.52
CA LEU A 255 -6.25 -14.37 -5.80
C LEU A 255 -7.45 -14.64 -6.70
N SER A 256 -7.75 -15.91 -6.98
CA SER A 256 -9.00 -16.26 -7.64
C SER A 256 -9.98 -16.69 -6.56
N LEU A 257 -10.98 -15.84 -6.30
CA LEU A 257 -12.14 -16.21 -5.53
C LEU A 257 -13.07 -16.99 -6.46
N GLU A 258 -13.22 -18.27 -6.20
CA GLU A 258 -14.20 -19.13 -6.85
C GLU A 258 -15.41 -19.27 -5.93
N VAL A 259 -16.54 -18.70 -6.34
CA VAL A 259 -17.82 -18.94 -5.65
C VAL A 259 -18.39 -20.26 -6.16
N SER A 260 -17.91 -21.35 -5.59
CA SER A 260 -18.44 -22.69 -5.82
C SER A 260 -19.21 -23.11 -4.56
N PRO A 261 -20.51 -23.44 -4.66
CA PRO A 261 -21.32 -23.76 -3.48
C PRO A 261 -20.78 -25.02 -2.79
N SER A 262 -20.09 -24.83 -1.67
CA SER A 262 -19.65 -25.91 -0.78
C SER A 262 -20.78 -26.29 0.19
N PRO A 263 -21.02 -27.58 0.47
CA PRO A 263 -22.02 -27.99 1.46
C PRO A 263 -21.65 -27.43 2.84
N SER A 264 -22.55 -26.65 3.42
CA SER A 264 -22.29 -25.94 4.68
C SER A 264 -22.06 -26.89 5.86
N VAL A 265 -21.04 -26.58 6.66
CA VAL A 265 -20.73 -27.26 7.92
C VAL A 265 -21.50 -26.56 9.05
N PRO A 266 -22.14 -27.29 9.98
CA PRO A 266 -22.89 -26.70 11.08
C PRO A 266 -21.94 -26.09 12.13
N LEU A 267 -21.48 -24.87 11.87
CA LEU A 267 -20.68 -24.04 12.78
C LEU A 267 -21.27 -22.63 12.81
N THR A 268 -21.32 -22.03 14.00
CA THR A 268 -21.73 -20.63 14.19
C THR A 268 -20.58 -19.87 14.84
N PRO A 269 -19.70 -19.23 14.06
CA PRO A 269 -18.63 -18.40 14.60
C PRO A 269 -19.19 -17.28 15.49
N LEU A 270 -18.40 -16.83 16.47
CA LEU A 270 -18.79 -15.67 17.27
C LEU A 270 -18.81 -14.40 16.41
N SER A 271 -19.75 -13.51 16.69
CA SER A 271 -19.75 -12.19 16.05
C SER A 271 -18.56 -11.36 16.53
N LEU A 272 -18.13 -10.38 15.73
CA LEU A 272 -17.02 -9.50 16.11
C LEU A 272 -17.24 -8.85 17.49
N PRO A 273 -18.40 -8.25 17.85
CA PRO A 273 -18.63 -7.75 19.22
C PRO A 273 -18.45 -8.80 20.32
N GLN A 274 -18.88 -10.05 20.09
CA GLN A 274 -18.74 -11.13 21.06
C GLN A 274 -17.27 -11.52 21.24
N LEU A 275 -16.51 -11.57 20.14
CA LEU A 275 -15.07 -11.76 20.17
C LEU A 275 -14.39 -10.60 20.92
N LEU A 276 -14.86 -9.37 20.67
CA LEU A 276 -14.26 -8.18 21.25
C LEU A 276 -14.44 -8.09 22.77
N THR A 277 -15.65 -8.38 23.25
CA THR A 277 -16.00 -8.36 24.68
C THR A 277 -15.34 -9.48 25.48
N GLY A 278 -14.89 -10.56 24.83
CA GLY A 278 -14.15 -11.67 25.43
C GLY A 278 -12.68 -11.36 25.76
N SER A 279 -12.09 -10.35 25.11
CA SER A 279 -10.68 -9.98 25.28
C SER A 279 -10.53 -8.53 25.75
N SER A 280 -10.28 -8.36 27.05
CA SER A 280 -10.28 -7.07 27.75
C SER A 280 -9.11 -6.12 27.40
N GLN A 281 -8.42 -6.30 26.27
CA GLN A 281 -7.14 -5.65 25.95
C GLN A 281 -7.04 -5.28 24.45
N MET A 282 -8.14 -4.84 23.83
CA MET A 282 -8.10 -4.40 22.43
C MET A 282 -8.07 -2.89 22.31
N THR A 283 -7.19 -2.45 21.41
CA THR A 283 -6.95 -1.05 21.07
C THR A 283 -7.26 -0.85 19.59
N GLY A 284 -7.92 0.25 19.23
CA GLY A 284 -8.19 0.64 17.84
C GLY A 284 -9.56 0.22 17.28
N VAL A 285 -10.34 -0.60 17.99
CA VAL A 285 -11.78 -0.80 17.75
C VAL A 285 -12.54 -0.76 19.07
N GLU A 286 -13.78 -0.25 19.03
CA GLU A 286 -14.67 -0.16 20.18
C GLU A 286 -16.09 -0.65 19.86
N VAL A 287 -16.87 -0.97 20.89
CA VAL A 287 -18.29 -1.32 20.73
C VAL A 287 -19.13 -0.15 21.20
N ASN A 288 -19.90 0.45 20.29
CA ASN A 288 -20.73 1.61 20.57
C ASN A 288 -21.93 1.27 21.49
N ARG A 289 -22.71 2.29 21.89
CA ARG A 289 -23.90 2.10 22.74
C ARG A 289 -25.01 1.27 22.09
N ALA A 290 -25.01 1.16 20.75
CA ALA A 290 -25.93 0.34 19.98
C ALA A 290 -25.44 -1.12 19.81
N GLY A 291 -24.25 -1.47 20.33
CA GLY A 291 -23.67 -2.80 20.22
C GLY A 291 -22.94 -3.09 18.90
N GLN A 292 -22.71 -2.08 18.07
CA GLN A 292 -21.94 -2.19 16.81
C GLN A 292 -20.45 -1.95 17.07
N VAL A 293 -19.61 -2.61 16.29
CA VAL A 293 -18.16 -2.36 16.33
C VAL A 293 -17.84 -1.17 15.46
N GLU A 294 -17.00 -0.27 15.94
CA GLU A 294 -16.51 0.89 15.21
C GLU A 294 -14.99 1.00 15.35
N VAL A 295 -14.33 1.62 14.38
CA VAL A 295 -12.94 2.04 14.51
C VAL A 295 -12.87 3.12 15.59
N SER A 296 -12.00 2.93 16.59
CA SER A 296 -12.00 3.76 17.79
C SER A 296 -11.85 5.25 17.46
N GLY A 297 -12.77 6.06 17.97
CA GLY A 297 -12.71 7.52 17.84
C GLY A 297 -13.11 8.09 16.47
N THR A 298 -13.53 7.27 15.51
CA THR A 298 -13.99 7.76 14.18
C THR A 298 -15.48 7.62 13.95
N GLY A 299 -16.15 6.73 14.68
CA GLY A 299 -17.56 6.38 14.42
C GLY A 299 -17.78 5.56 13.14
N ILE A 300 -16.71 5.13 12.46
CA ILE A 300 -16.81 4.30 11.25
C ILE A 300 -17.12 2.86 11.67
N PRO A 301 -18.28 2.28 11.30
CA PRO A 301 -18.64 0.93 11.69
C PRO A 301 -17.76 -0.12 10.97
N VAL A 302 -17.49 -1.22 11.66
CA VAL A 302 -16.85 -2.41 11.10
C VAL A 302 -17.92 -3.48 10.87
N GLN A 303 -18.10 -3.86 9.61
CA GLN A 303 -19.08 -4.82 9.14
C GLN A 303 -18.45 -6.17 8.76
N ASN A 304 -19.32 -7.13 8.46
CA ASN A 304 -18.88 -8.41 7.92
C ASN A 304 -18.29 -8.21 6.52
N GLY A 305 -17.15 -8.83 6.24
CA GLY A 305 -16.42 -8.63 4.97
C GLY A 305 -15.41 -7.47 5.00
N ASP A 306 -15.36 -6.67 6.07
CA ASP A 306 -14.44 -5.55 6.15
C ASP A 306 -13.00 -5.95 6.49
N ILE A 307 -12.06 -5.12 6.02
CA ILE A 307 -10.69 -5.08 6.51
C ILE A 307 -10.45 -3.75 7.20
N VAL A 308 -9.90 -3.79 8.42
CA VAL A 308 -9.27 -2.64 9.08
C VAL A 308 -7.79 -2.97 9.27
N ALA A 309 -6.87 -2.13 8.80
CA ALA A 309 -5.44 -2.36 8.94
C ALA A 309 -4.71 -1.08 9.31
N LYS A 310 -3.85 -1.10 10.34
CA LYS A 310 -3.10 0.08 10.79
C LYS A 310 -1.63 0.08 10.38
N ASN A 311 -0.88 -0.99 10.63
CA ASN A 311 0.56 -1.00 10.33
C ASN A 311 0.95 -2.23 9.49
N VAL A 312 1.47 -1.99 8.28
CA VAL A 312 1.88 -3.02 7.33
C VAL A 312 3.26 -2.69 6.78
N THR A 313 4.21 -3.61 6.90
CA THR A 313 5.56 -3.46 6.34
C THR A 313 6.02 -4.74 5.65
N SER A 314 6.29 -4.67 4.35
CA SER A 314 6.67 -5.85 3.56
C SER A 314 7.42 -5.52 2.27
N GLN A 315 7.79 -6.53 1.48
CA GLN A 315 8.17 -6.32 0.08
C GLN A 315 6.94 -6.00 -0.76
N THR A 316 5.88 -6.80 -0.67
CA THR A 316 4.60 -6.51 -1.32
C THR A 316 3.45 -6.72 -0.35
N ALA A 317 2.34 -6.01 -0.54
CA ALA A 317 1.13 -6.24 0.25
C ALA A 317 -0.12 -6.18 -0.63
N THR A 318 -1.04 -7.10 -0.37
CA THR A 318 -2.39 -7.10 -0.97
C THR A 318 -3.42 -7.21 0.14
N LEU A 319 -4.26 -6.19 0.28
CA LEU A 319 -5.41 -6.16 1.16
C LEU A 319 -6.66 -6.20 0.30
N SER A 320 -7.49 -7.25 0.43
CA SER A 320 -8.66 -7.48 -0.43
C SER A 320 -9.92 -7.70 0.41
N ALA A 321 -10.73 -6.65 0.54
CA ALA A 321 -11.96 -6.68 1.32
C ALA A 321 -13.19 -7.00 0.45
N GLN A 322 -14.05 -7.90 0.92
CA GLN A 322 -15.35 -8.19 0.32
C GLN A 322 -16.39 -7.10 0.53
N ASN A 323 -16.16 -6.20 1.49
CA ASN A 323 -16.97 -5.01 1.71
C ASN A 323 -16.01 -3.80 1.77
N ASN A 324 -15.79 -3.19 2.93
CA ASN A 324 -14.96 -1.99 3.03
C ASN A 324 -13.51 -2.29 3.42
N LEU A 325 -12.58 -1.52 2.87
CA LEU A 325 -11.20 -1.43 3.36
C LEU A 325 -11.03 -0.10 4.09
N THR A 326 -10.94 -0.15 5.42
CA THR A 326 -10.85 1.05 6.27
C THR A 326 -9.44 1.22 6.83
N LEU A 327 -8.81 2.34 6.46
CA LEU A 327 -7.42 2.68 6.77
C LEU A 327 -7.35 4.02 7.51
N VAL A 328 -7.59 3.97 8.81
CA VAL A 328 -7.53 5.14 9.70
C VAL A 328 -6.15 5.24 10.33
N GLU A 329 -5.49 6.38 10.20
CA GLU A 329 -4.15 6.67 10.72
C GLU A 329 -3.14 5.57 10.37
N SER A 330 -3.27 5.02 9.16
CA SER A 330 -2.57 3.81 8.76
C SER A 330 -1.19 4.14 8.21
N GLN A 331 -0.23 3.26 8.48
CA GLN A 331 1.16 3.33 8.06
C GLN A 331 1.46 2.06 7.25
N LEU A 332 1.38 2.19 5.93
CA LEU A 332 1.57 1.10 4.97
C LEU A 332 2.84 1.37 4.17
N GLN A 333 3.82 0.46 4.25
CA GLN A 333 5.10 0.61 3.58
C GLN A 333 5.50 -0.69 2.88
N THR A 334 5.70 -0.61 1.56
CA THR A 334 6.19 -1.72 0.75
C THR A 334 7.41 -1.30 -0.06
N THR A 335 8.39 -2.20 -0.25
CA THR A 335 9.52 -1.94 -1.17
C THR A 335 9.17 -2.23 -2.63
N GLY A 336 8.14 -3.04 -2.86
CA GLY A 336 7.50 -3.32 -4.14
C GLY A 336 6.05 -2.82 -4.14
N ASN A 337 5.14 -3.60 -4.73
CA ASN A 337 3.76 -3.18 -4.96
C ASN A 337 2.89 -3.20 -3.69
N LEU A 338 1.95 -2.26 -3.61
CA LEU A 338 0.88 -2.18 -2.61
C LEU A 338 -0.47 -2.17 -3.31
N ASN A 339 -1.31 -3.17 -3.04
CA ASN A 339 -2.66 -3.29 -3.58
C ASN A 339 -3.69 -3.17 -2.44
N LEU A 340 -4.60 -2.20 -2.58
CA LEU A 340 -5.65 -1.88 -1.62
C LEU A 340 -7.00 -2.03 -2.33
N LEU A 341 -7.68 -3.14 -2.08
CA LEU A 341 -8.86 -3.55 -2.83
C LEU A 341 -10.07 -3.68 -1.91
N ALA A 342 -11.21 -3.18 -2.35
CA ALA A 342 -12.50 -3.30 -1.69
C ALA A 342 -13.61 -3.50 -2.74
N HIS A 343 -14.49 -4.47 -2.57
CA HIS A 343 -15.69 -4.59 -3.42
C HIS A 343 -16.73 -3.51 -3.15
N ASN A 344 -16.58 -2.72 -2.09
CA ASN A 344 -17.43 -1.57 -1.81
C ASN A 344 -16.58 -0.30 -1.77
N THR A 345 -16.17 0.16 -0.58
CA THR A 345 -15.42 1.41 -0.42
C THR A 345 -14.02 1.19 0.14
N VAL A 346 -13.03 1.85 -0.44
CA VAL A 346 -11.74 2.12 0.24
C VAL A 346 -11.85 3.43 0.98
N ILE A 347 -11.67 3.41 2.31
CA ILE A 347 -11.75 4.58 3.18
C ILE A 347 -10.36 4.85 3.76
N ALA A 348 -9.78 6.02 3.49
CA ALA A 348 -8.52 6.45 4.09
C ALA A 348 -8.74 7.73 4.90
N ARG A 349 -8.24 7.75 6.14
CA ARG A 349 -8.35 8.88 7.06
C ARG A 349 -7.06 9.13 7.79
N ASP A 350 -6.64 10.38 7.91
CA ASP A 350 -5.70 10.81 8.94
C ASP A 350 -6.43 11.49 10.11
N SER A 351 -5.68 11.97 11.08
CA SER A 351 -6.19 12.82 12.16
C SER A 351 -5.20 13.93 12.44
N VAL A 352 -5.61 14.98 13.15
CA VAL A 352 -4.69 16.03 13.62
C VAL A 352 -3.49 15.44 14.40
N ALA A 353 -3.70 14.32 15.09
CA ALA A 353 -2.67 13.71 15.93
C ALA A 353 -1.73 12.77 15.16
N ASN A 354 -2.26 12.01 14.18
CA ASN A 354 -1.51 10.96 13.49
C ASN A 354 -1.73 11.03 11.98
N PRO A 355 -0.66 11.03 11.18
CA PRO A 355 -0.79 11.01 9.73
C PRO A 355 -1.29 9.66 9.23
N PHE A 356 -1.86 9.68 8.04
CA PHE A 356 -1.99 8.51 7.18
C PHE A 356 -0.80 8.47 6.21
N SER A 357 -0.25 7.29 5.94
CA SER A 357 0.81 7.11 4.96
C SER A 357 0.70 5.76 4.25
N ALA A 358 0.69 5.79 2.93
CA ALA A 358 0.77 4.64 2.04
C ALA A 358 1.91 4.85 1.04
N LYS A 359 3.01 4.12 1.24
CA LYS A 359 4.24 4.23 0.44
C LYS A 359 4.58 2.90 -0.22
N ALA A 360 4.63 2.88 -1.55
CA ALA A 360 5.04 1.72 -2.32
C ALA A 360 6.30 2.03 -3.13
N GLY A 361 7.36 1.23 -3.00
CA GLY A 361 8.52 1.32 -3.88
C GLY A 361 8.24 0.81 -5.31
N GLY A 362 7.19 -0.01 -5.47
CA GLY A 362 6.61 -0.39 -6.77
C GLY A 362 5.34 0.40 -7.06
N ASN A 363 4.37 -0.24 -7.72
CA ASN A 363 3.06 0.36 -8.01
C ASN A 363 2.20 0.47 -6.74
N LEU A 364 1.42 1.55 -6.64
CA LEU A 364 0.34 1.69 -5.67
C LEU A 364 -1.00 1.60 -6.41
N TYR A 365 -1.76 0.54 -6.15
CA TYR A 365 -3.06 0.31 -6.78
C TYR A 365 -4.17 0.32 -5.72
N ILE A 366 -5.12 1.23 -5.87
CA ILE A 366 -6.26 1.39 -4.97
C ILE A 366 -7.54 1.19 -5.77
N GLN A 367 -8.36 0.24 -5.36
CA GLN A 367 -9.64 -0.05 -6.01
C GLN A 367 -10.75 -0.18 -4.98
N GLY A 368 -11.79 0.62 -5.14
CA GLY A 368 -13.08 0.42 -4.49
C GLY A 368 -14.13 0.32 -5.57
N ASP A 369 -14.81 -0.82 -5.71
CA ASP A 369 -15.70 -1.02 -6.86
C ASP A 369 -16.84 0.01 -6.89
N GLU A 370 -17.38 0.37 -5.72
CA GLU A 370 -18.45 1.35 -5.57
C GLU A 370 -17.95 2.76 -5.28
N SER A 371 -16.83 2.91 -4.55
CA SER A 371 -16.26 4.23 -4.25
C SER A 371 -14.85 4.17 -3.66
N ILE A 372 -14.15 5.29 -3.79
CA ILE A 372 -12.94 5.59 -3.02
C ILE A 372 -13.21 6.88 -2.23
N ASP A 373 -12.97 6.84 -0.92
CA ASP A 373 -13.21 7.94 0.00
C ASP A 373 -11.93 8.23 0.80
N ILE A 374 -11.18 9.23 0.36
CA ILE A 374 -9.92 9.65 0.97
C ILE A 374 -10.10 11.02 1.61
N LEU A 375 -9.66 11.16 2.86
CA LEU A 375 -9.48 12.44 3.55
C LEU A 375 -8.21 12.37 4.40
N ALA A 376 -7.09 12.87 3.88
CA ALA A 376 -5.77 12.79 4.48
C ALA A 376 -4.96 14.08 4.29
N LEU A 377 -5.49 15.20 4.81
CA LEU A 377 -4.95 16.55 4.66
C LEU A 377 -4.62 17.24 6.00
N ASN A 378 -4.65 16.53 7.13
CA ASN A 378 -4.29 17.12 8.43
C ASN A 378 -2.78 17.32 8.59
N HIS A 379 -1.96 16.70 7.73
CA HIS A 379 -0.50 16.75 7.75
C HIS A 379 0.07 17.19 6.39
N PRO A 380 1.21 17.89 6.37
CA PRO A 380 1.79 18.42 5.14
C PRO A 380 2.48 17.36 4.27
N GLU A 381 2.90 16.23 4.84
CA GLU A 381 3.55 15.15 4.08
C GLU A 381 2.57 14.53 3.08
N THR A 382 3.06 14.21 1.88
CA THR A 382 2.25 13.51 0.87
C THR A 382 1.84 12.11 1.37
N PRO A 383 0.55 11.85 1.65
CA PRO A 383 0.10 10.58 2.22
C PRO A 383 0.24 9.39 1.26
N PHE A 384 0.04 9.59 -0.05
CA PHE A 384 0.07 8.52 -1.04
C PHE A 384 1.28 8.67 -1.97
N GLN A 385 2.18 7.69 -1.94
CA GLN A 385 3.43 7.73 -2.70
C GLN A 385 3.69 6.39 -3.39
N SER A 386 4.00 6.43 -4.67
CA SER A 386 4.47 5.28 -5.46
C SER A 386 5.81 5.58 -6.11
N GLY A 387 6.74 4.62 -6.08
CA GLY A 387 7.99 4.67 -6.86
C GLY A 387 7.79 4.32 -8.34
N ARG A 388 6.59 3.86 -8.72
CA ARG A 388 6.19 3.60 -10.11
C ARG A 388 4.79 4.19 -10.32
N ASN A 389 3.84 3.43 -10.87
CA ASN A 389 2.51 3.94 -11.17
C ASN A 389 1.61 3.95 -9.93
N LEU A 390 0.80 5.01 -9.83
CA LEU A 390 -0.27 5.13 -8.84
C LEU A 390 -1.62 5.15 -9.56
N SER A 391 -2.52 4.24 -9.19
CA SER A 391 -3.87 4.16 -9.77
C SER A 391 -4.95 4.17 -8.70
N LEU A 392 -5.98 5.00 -8.91
CA LEU A 392 -7.24 4.97 -8.19
C LEU A 392 -8.33 4.46 -9.14
N VAL A 393 -9.05 3.40 -8.76
CA VAL A 393 -10.00 2.71 -9.65
C VAL A 393 -11.35 2.49 -8.98
N SER A 394 -12.44 2.98 -9.58
CA SER A 394 -13.80 2.84 -9.06
C SER A 394 -14.85 3.13 -10.14
N ASP A 395 -15.94 2.36 -10.18
CA ASP A 395 -17.10 2.68 -11.04
C ASP A 395 -17.98 3.79 -10.47
N GLY A 396 -17.91 4.03 -9.15
CA GLY A 396 -18.54 5.18 -8.50
C GLY A 396 -17.56 6.32 -8.19
N ASN A 397 -17.93 7.17 -7.23
CA ASN A 397 -17.19 8.39 -6.94
C ASN A 397 -15.81 8.11 -6.33
N ILE A 398 -14.79 8.80 -6.85
CA ILE A 398 -13.44 8.85 -6.27
C ILE A 398 -13.27 10.21 -5.60
N SER A 399 -13.44 10.25 -4.28
CA SER A 399 -13.13 11.42 -3.43
C SER A 399 -11.65 11.37 -3.04
N GLY A 400 -10.84 12.28 -3.57
CA GLY A 400 -9.39 12.26 -3.38
C GLY A 400 -8.86 13.45 -2.59
N ASP A 401 -9.41 13.71 -1.39
CA ASP A 401 -8.97 14.81 -0.53
C ASP A 401 -7.61 14.47 0.13
N ALA A 402 -6.54 14.54 -0.66
CA ALA A 402 -5.17 14.22 -0.29
C ALA A 402 -4.15 14.71 -1.33
N HIS A 403 -2.86 14.71 -0.96
CA HIS A 403 -1.77 14.87 -1.91
C HIS A 403 -1.26 13.50 -2.42
N PHE A 404 -0.87 13.46 -3.69
CA PHE A 404 -0.41 12.27 -4.38
C PHE A 404 0.93 12.49 -5.08
N PHE A 405 1.81 11.50 -4.96
CA PHE A 405 3.05 11.44 -5.73
C PHE A 405 3.21 10.08 -6.41
N SER A 406 3.51 10.11 -7.71
CA SER A 406 3.79 8.94 -8.53
C SER A 406 5.15 9.09 -9.21
N GLY A 407 6.07 8.13 -9.00
CA GLY A 407 7.35 8.03 -9.71
C GLY A 407 7.21 7.55 -11.16
N GLY A 408 5.98 7.29 -11.62
CA GLY A 408 5.61 7.02 -13.00
C GLY A 408 4.29 7.72 -13.32
N SER A 409 3.36 7.01 -13.96
CA SER A 409 2.06 7.58 -14.29
C SER A 409 1.10 7.63 -13.10
N PHE A 410 0.22 8.62 -13.08
CA PHE A 410 -0.92 8.70 -12.15
C PHE A 410 -2.22 8.54 -12.94
N SER A 411 -3.12 7.67 -12.48
CA SER A 411 -4.38 7.42 -13.20
C SER A 411 -5.58 7.33 -12.26
N ILE A 412 -6.67 7.99 -12.63
CA ILE A 412 -8.00 7.84 -12.05
C ILE A 412 -8.88 7.18 -13.11
N LEU A 413 -9.29 5.94 -12.85
CA LEU A 413 -9.97 5.08 -13.80
C LEU A 413 -11.26 4.50 -13.22
N ASN A 414 -12.14 4.01 -14.08
CA ASN A 414 -13.21 3.10 -13.71
C ASN A 414 -12.75 1.62 -13.86
N LEU A 415 -13.60 0.66 -13.50
CA LEU A 415 -13.27 -0.77 -13.58
C LEU A 415 -13.11 -1.27 -15.01
N SER A 416 -13.62 -0.57 -16.02
CA SER A 416 -13.38 -0.87 -17.44
C SER A 416 -12.03 -0.34 -17.95
N GLY A 417 -11.30 0.42 -17.13
CA GLY A 417 -10.01 1.04 -17.47
C GLY A 417 -10.13 2.35 -18.25
N GLU A 418 -11.33 2.90 -18.36
CA GLU A 418 -11.58 4.23 -18.92
C GLU A 418 -11.38 5.32 -17.84
N PRO A 419 -11.14 6.59 -18.22
CA PRO A 419 -11.00 7.68 -17.24
C PRO A 419 -12.21 7.81 -16.30
N GLY A 420 -11.97 7.74 -14.99
CA GLY A 420 -13.02 7.76 -13.96
C GLY A 420 -13.29 9.16 -13.41
N THR A 421 -14.49 9.37 -12.86
CA THR A 421 -14.91 10.66 -12.27
C THR A 421 -14.16 10.96 -10.98
N PHE A 422 -13.58 12.15 -10.89
CA PHE A 422 -12.78 12.62 -9.78
C PHE A 422 -13.48 13.76 -9.03
N ILE A 423 -13.61 13.63 -7.71
CA ILE A 423 -14.24 14.61 -6.83
C ILE A 423 -13.27 14.98 -5.72
N SER A 424 -13.25 16.25 -5.32
CA SER A 424 -12.47 16.69 -4.17
C SER A 424 -13.17 17.85 -3.46
N LEU A 425 -13.53 17.65 -2.20
CA LEU A 425 -14.08 18.72 -1.36
C LEU A 425 -12.98 19.62 -0.80
N TYR A 426 -11.75 19.12 -0.75
CA TYR A 426 -10.52 19.80 -0.34
C TYR A 426 -9.44 19.60 -1.40
N ASP A 427 -8.38 20.43 -1.41
CA ASP A 427 -7.44 20.51 -2.54
C ASP A 427 -6.66 19.20 -2.73
N PRO A 428 -6.79 18.56 -3.91
CA PRO A 428 -5.88 17.52 -4.32
C PRO A 428 -4.68 18.11 -5.09
N ILE A 429 -3.49 17.80 -4.61
CA ILE A 429 -2.25 18.05 -5.35
C ILE A 429 -1.76 16.74 -5.92
N ILE A 430 -1.59 16.71 -7.25
CA ILE A 430 -1.14 15.52 -7.97
C ILE A 430 0.20 15.83 -8.64
N ARG A 431 1.21 15.02 -8.32
CA ARG A 431 2.52 15.06 -8.98
C ARG A 431 2.87 13.69 -9.57
N ALA A 432 3.32 13.68 -10.81
CA ALA A 432 3.69 12.46 -11.51
C ALA A 432 4.97 12.62 -12.35
N ASP A 433 5.93 11.71 -12.19
CA ASP A 433 7.07 11.52 -13.08
C ASP A 433 6.66 10.73 -14.35
N GLY A 434 5.50 11.08 -14.91
CA GLY A 434 4.93 10.43 -16.07
C GLY A 434 3.61 11.08 -16.46
N ASP A 435 2.78 10.32 -17.17
CA ASP A 435 1.47 10.80 -17.61
C ASP A 435 0.45 10.85 -16.46
N VAL A 436 -0.47 11.81 -16.53
CA VAL A 436 -1.64 11.91 -15.64
C VAL A 436 -2.92 11.70 -16.44
N VAL A 437 -3.77 10.78 -16.02
CA VAL A 437 -5.07 10.48 -16.67
C VAL A 437 -6.21 10.53 -15.67
N PHE A 438 -7.28 11.25 -15.99
CA PHE A 438 -8.51 11.30 -15.19
C PHE A 438 -9.73 11.60 -16.07
N GLY A 439 -10.94 11.30 -15.58
CA GLY A 439 -12.21 11.66 -16.22
C GLY A 439 -12.61 13.09 -15.89
N ASP A 440 -13.90 13.32 -15.63
CA ASP A 440 -14.38 14.64 -15.22
C ASP A 440 -13.94 14.94 -13.78
N TYR A 441 -13.56 16.20 -13.52
CA TYR A 441 -13.25 16.71 -12.18
C TYR A 441 -14.32 17.68 -11.69
N THR A 442 -14.79 17.50 -10.46
CA THR A 442 -15.57 18.52 -9.74
C THR A 442 -15.08 18.64 -8.31
N GLY A 443 -14.55 19.81 -7.95
CA GLY A 443 -14.01 20.00 -6.62
C GLY A 443 -13.59 21.42 -6.32
N VAL A 444 -12.86 21.65 -5.25
CA VAL A 444 -12.17 22.93 -5.02
C VAL A 444 -10.94 23.04 -5.92
N ALA A 445 -10.09 24.04 -5.69
CA ALA A 445 -8.86 24.26 -6.46
C ALA A 445 -8.11 22.95 -6.79
N LEU A 446 -7.43 22.92 -7.94
CA LEU A 446 -6.74 21.73 -8.44
C LEU A 446 -5.37 22.10 -9.01
N MET A 447 -4.34 21.38 -8.57
CA MET A 447 -3.00 21.45 -9.14
C MET A 447 -2.51 20.08 -9.61
N ILE A 448 -2.08 20.02 -10.89
CA ILE A 448 -1.47 18.83 -11.48
C ILE A 448 -0.14 19.20 -12.13
N GLU A 449 0.92 18.50 -11.73
CA GLU A 449 2.25 18.61 -12.32
C GLU A 449 2.73 17.25 -12.84
N ALA A 450 3.14 17.22 -14.10
CA ALA A 450 3.53 16.01 -14.80
C ALA A 450 4.81 16.24 -15.62
N THR A 451 5.76 15.30 -15.55
CA THR A 451 6.87 15.25 -16.53
C THR A 451 6.39 14.69 -17.88
N GLY A 452 5.31 13.91 -17.87
CA GLY A 452 4.60 13.45 -19.05
C GLY A 452 3.47 14.38 -19.49
N SER A 453 2.46 13.79 -20.14
CA SER A 453 1.26 14.49 -20.61
C SER A 453 0.11 14.40 -19.60
N ILE A 454 -0.80 15.36 -19.64
CA ILE A 454 -2.02 15.37 -18.83
C ILE A 454 -3.23 15.14 -19.75
N GLN A 455 -4.05 14.14 -19.45
CA GLN A 455 -5.32 13.90 -20.12
C GLN A 455 -6.48 13.87 -19.09
N GLY A 456 -7.45 14.75 -19.28
CA GLY A 456 -8.62 14.92 -18.40
C GLY A 456 -9.95 15.04 -19.15
N GLY A 457 -11.05 14.88 -18.44
CA GLY A 457 -12.41 15.24 -18.87
C GLY A 457 -12.73 16.72 -18.62
N ASP A 458 -14.00 17.03 -18.40
CA ASP A 458 -14.46 18.37 -18.02
C ASP A 458 -14.03 18.69 -16.58
N ILE A 459 -13.66 19.94 -16.30
CA ILE A 459 -13.13 20.39 -15.00
C ILE A 459 -14.00 21.51 -14.46
N THR A 460 -14.58 21.31 -13.28
CA THR A 460 -15.37 22.33 -12.56
C THR A 460 -14.75 22.63 -11.20
N ILE A 461 -14.27 23.87 -11.03
CA ILE A 461 -13.74 24.38 -9.76
C ILE A 461 -14.84 25.14 -9.02
N THR A 462 -15.14 24.67 -7.81
CA THR A 462 -16.28 25.07 -6.98
C THR A 462 -15.93 26.05 -5.86
N GLY A 463 -14.64 26.21 -5.55
CA GLY A 463 -14.18 27.07 -4.47
C GLY A 463 -12.65 27.13 -4.41
N PRO A 464 -12.08 28.07 -3.63
CA PRO A 464 -10.69 28.01 -3.22
C PRO A 464 -10.44 26.85 -2.25
N GLU A 465 -9.17 26.50 -2.06
CA GLU A 465 -8.74 25.60 -1.00
C GLU A 465 -9.18 26.13 0.37
N SER A 466 -9.79 25.27 1.19
CA SER A 466 -10.06 25.56 2.59
C SER A 466 -8.95 24.95 3.45
N VAL A 467 -8.05 25.84 3.89
CA VAL A 467 -6.78 25.56 4.57
C VAL A 467 -6.91 24.58 5.74
N PHE A 468 -6.17 23.45 5.67
CA PHE A 468 -5.71 22.69 6.84
C PHE A 468 -4.17 22.75 6.89
N ASN A 469 -3.60 23.37 7.93
CA ASN A 469 -2.18 23.35 8.32
C ASN A 469 -1.12 23.36 7.18
N LEU A 470 -0.85 24.55 6.63
CA LEU A 470 -0.09 24.74 5.39
C LEU A 470 1.40 25.07 5.53
N GLU A 471 2.00 25.00 6.72
CA GLU A 471 3.36 25.54 6.94
C GLU A 471 4.49 24.78 6.22
N ASN A 472 4.24 23.65 5.55
CA ASN A 472 5.29 22.77 5.01
C ASN A 472 5.02 22.18 3.60
N LEU A 473 4.04 22.70 2.85
CA LEU A 473 3.84 22.27 1.46
C LEU A 473 4.87 22.94 0.54
N LEU A 474 5.66 22.14 -0.19
CA LEU A 474 6.62 22.60 -1.22
C LEU A 474 5.89 23.04 -2.50
N ILE A 475 4.92 23.94 -2.35
CA ILE A 475 4.24 24.63 -3.43
C ILE A 475 4.96 25.96 -3.63
N ALA A 476 5.10 26.41 -4.88
CA ALA A 476 5.63 27.76 -5.12
C ALA A 476 4.77 28.79 -4.36
N PRO A 477 5.34 29.81 -3.69
CA PRO A 477 4.57 30.74 -2.87
C PRO A 477 3.39 31.40 -3.62
N ASP A 478 3.54 31.64 -4.92
CA ASP A 478 2.50 32.25 -5.75
C ASP A 478 1.35 31.28 -6.07
N ASP A 479 1.66 30.02 -6.38
CA ASP A 479 0.67 28.95 -6.59
C ASP A 479 -0.13 28.72 -5.31
N PHE A 480 0.57 28.68 -4.17
CA PHE A 480 -0.04 28.52 -2.86
C PHE A 480 -1.09 29.61 -2.58
N ILE A 481 -0.72 30.88 -2.80
CA ILE A 481 -1.65 32.00 -2.63
C ILE A 481 -2.83 31.84 -3.58
N THR A 482 -2.57 31.42 -4.82
CA THR A 482 -3.59 31.30 -5.86
C THR A 482 -4.60 30.20 -5.55
N LEU A 483 -4.15 29.00 -5.15
CA LEU A 483 -4.98 27.86 -4.76
C LEU A 483 -5.83 28.16 -3.50
N THR A 484 -5.24 28.87 -2.52
CA THR A 484 -5.90 29.18 -1.22
C THR A 484 -6.85 30.38 -1.26
N THR A 485 -6.70 31.28 -2.22
CA THR A 485 -7.49 32.52 -2.26
C THR A 485 -8.51 32.58 -3.39
N SER A 486 -8.42 31.69 -4.39
CA SER A 486 -9.26 31.74 -5.58
C SER A 486 -9.66 30.34 -6.09
N ARG A 487 -10.67 30.28 -6.97
CA ARG A 487 -11.13 29.05 -7.65
C ARG A 487 -10.13 28.61 -8.72
N ALA A 488 -8.90 28.30 -8.32
CA ALA A 488 -7.78 28.15 -9.24
C ALA A 488 -7.69 26.76 -9.88
N LEU A 489 -7.23 26.73 -11.13
CA LEU A 489 -6.79 25.53 -11.82
C LEU A 489 -5.38 25.76 -12.37
N ILE A 490 -4.44 24.88 -12.01
CA ILE A 490 -3.05 24.92 -12.49
C ILE A 490 -2.69 23.53 -13.05
N LEU A 491 -2.41 23.46 -14.35
CA LEU A 491 -1.93 22.23 -15.01
C LEU A 491 -0.59 22.48 -15.69
N ARG A 492 0.42 21.66 -15.37
CA ARG A 492 1.77 21.75 -15.95
C ARG A 492 2.22 20.39 -16.49
N ALA A 493 2.43 20.30 -17.80
CA ALA A 493 2.84 19.09 -18.50
C ALA A 493 4.21 19.24 -19.18
N GLY A 494 4.99 18.17 -19.23
CA GLY A 494 6.31 18.16 -19.83
C GLY A 494 7.40 18.79 -18.94
N LEU A 495 7.22 18.81 -17.63
CA LEU A 495 8.25 19.31 -16.71
C LEU A 495 9.52 18.44 -16.76
N SER A 496 10.68 19.03 -16.49
CA SER A 496 11.95 18.29 -16.42
C SER A 496 12.03 17.36 -15.20
N SER A 497 11.35 17.74 -14.12
CA SER A 497 11.21 16.97 -12.89
C SER A 497 9.96 17.45 -12.15
N VAL A 498 9.38 16.58 -11.33
CA VAL A 498 8.52 16.99 -10.22
C VAL A 498 9.26 16.68 -8.93
N GLU A 499 9.43 17.66 -8.04
CA GLU A 499 10.18 17.43 -6.80
C GLU A 499 9.36 16.54 -5.84
N PRO A 500 9.85 15.35 -5.45
CA PRO A 500 9.20 14.55 -4.42
C PRO A 500 9.38 15.22 -3.05
N VAL A 501 8.31 15.38 -2.30
CA VAL A 501 8.42 15.74 -0.89
C VAL A 501 8.87 14.51 -0.09
N ASN A 502 10.07 14.55 0.50
CA ASN A 502 10.59 13.55 1.45
C ASN A 502 10.70 12.09 0.92
N PHE A 503 11.38 11.89 -0.21
CA PHE A 503 11.78 10.56 -0.68
C PHE A 503 13.31 10.46 -0.81
N PRO A 504 13.96 9.37 -0.38
CA PRO A 504 15.35 9.11 -0.75
C PRO A 504 15.41 8.89 -2.27
N SER A 505 16.04 9.83 -2.96
CA SER A 505 16.28 9.82 -4.40
C SER A 505 17.09 8.60 -4.82
N ASP A 506 16.43 7.47 -5.08
CA ASP A 506 16.99 6.42 -5.92
C ASP A 506 16.17 6.38 -7.21
N GLN A 507 16.88 6.55 -8.33
CA GLN A 507 16.32 6.77 -9.66
C GLN A 507 15.39 5.64 -10.09
N PHE A 508 14.09 5.90 -10.10
CA PHE A 508 13.13 5.06 -10.79
C PHE A 508 13.08 5.48 -12.26
N GLN A 509 13.27 4.52 -13.15
CA GLN A 509 13.15 4.76 -14.58
C GLN A 509 11.69 4.99 -14.94
N THR A 510 11.42 6.09 -15.65
CA THR A 510 10.11 6.43 -16.18
C THR A 510 9.67 5.39 -17.23
N PRO A 511 8.46 4.81 -17.12
CA PRO A 511 7.86 4.07 -18.22
C PRO A 511 7.57 5.01 -19.40
N ALA A 512 7.63 4.50 -20.63
CA ALA A 512 7.24 5.27 -21.81
C ALA A 512 5.75 5.70 -21.72
N SER A 513 5.44 6.91 -22.19
CA SER A 513 4.08 7.46 -22.23
C SER A 513 3.09 6.49 -22.91
N PRO A 514 2.06 5.99 -22.21
CA PRO A 514 0.99 5.19 -22.83
C PRO A 514 0.01 6.04 -23.65
N LEU A 515 0.06 7.37 -23.53
CA LEU A 515 -0.88 8.26 -24.20
C LEU A 515 -0.51 8.48 -25.67
N SER A 516 -1.53 8.49 -26.54
CA SER A 516 -1.38 8.90 -27.95
C SER A 516 -1.33 10.42 -28.12
N LEU A 517 -0.66 11.11 -27.20
CA LEU A 517 -0.42 12.56 -27.23
C LEU A 517 1.04 12.82 -27.60
N ALA A 518 1.31 14.01 -28.15
CA ALA A 518 2.69 14.48 -28.19
C ALA A 518 3.20 14.62 -26.74
N SER A 519 4.44 14.21 -26.48
CA SER A 519 5.01 14.24 -25.13
C SER A 519 4.86 15.61 -24.47
N GLY A 520 4.48 15.64 -23.19
CA GLY A 520 4.30 16.87 -22.43
C GLY A 520 3.08 17.71 -22.85
N SER A 521 2.05 17.11 -23.47
CA SER A 521 0.84 17.81 -23.87
C SER A 521 -0.21 17.85 -22.76
N ILE A 522 -1.14 18.80 -22.84
CA ILE A 522 -2.37 18.85 -22.04
C ILE A 522 -3.56 18.63 -22.97
N LYS A 523 -4.43 17.68 -22.63
CA LYS A 523 -5.73 17.48 -23.28
C LYS A 523 -6.83 17.36 -22.23
N VAL A 524 -7.70 18.37 -22.14
CA VAL A 524 -8.83 18.37 -21.19
C VAL A 524 -10.12 18.80 -21.88
N GLY A 525 -11.26 18.52 -21.24
CA GLY A 525 -12.58 18.98 -21.66
C GLY A 525 -12.79 20.47 -21.42
N SER A 526 -14.02 20.87 -21.14
CA SER A 526 -14.35 22.25 -20.77
C SER A 526 -13.93 22.54 -19.32
N ILE A 527 -13.47 23.76 -19.07
CA ILE A 527 -13.03 24.24 -17.76
C ILE A 527 -14.00 25.31 -17.27
N ASN A 528 -14.50 25.17 -16.05
CA ASN A 528 -15.35 26.15 -15.40
C ASN A 528 -14.83 26.50 -14.01
N THR A 529 -14.30 27.71 -13.87
CA THR A 529 -13.89 28.32 -12.58
C THR A 529 -14.77 29.52 -12.22
N SER A 530 -15.91 29.69 -12.91
CA SER A 530 -16.80 30.84 -12.75
C SER A 530 -17.43 30.85 -11.36
N ALA A 531 -17.73 32.04 -10.86
CA ALA A 531 -18.48 32.19 -9.64
C ALA A 531 -19.92 31.66 -9.79
N ASP A 532 -20.44 30.97 -8.77
CA ASP A 532 -21.78 30.40 -8.77
C ASP A 532 -22.77 31.21 -7.91
N ARG A 533 -22.32 32.10 -7.02
CA ARG A 533 -23.18 32.85 -6.09
C ARG A 533 -22.71 34.27 -5.79
N GLY A 534 -23.67 35.16 -5.48
CA GLY A 534 -23.40 36.45 -4.84
C GLY A 534 -22.49 37.40 -5.61
N ASN A 535 -21.65 38.14 -4.88
CA ASN A 535 -20.59 39.04 -5.37
C ASN A 535 -19.22 38.33 -5.40
N GLN A 536 -19.17 37.07 -5.86
CA GLN A 536 -17.93 36.28 -5.89
C GLN A 536 -17.19 36.46 -7.21
N SER A 537 -15.86 36.44 -7.15
CA SER A 537 -15.00 36.43 -8.32
C SER A 537 -14.88 35.02 -8.91
N GLY A 538 -14.72 34.93 -10.23
CA GLY A 538 -14.24 33.71 -10.87
C GLY A 538 -12.76 33.47 -10.55
N GLY A 539 -12.27 32.26 -10.82
CA GLY A 539 -10.89 31.88 -10.51
C GLY A 539 -9.99 31.76 -11.75
N PRO A 540 -8.67 31.89 -11.56
CA PRO A 540 -7.71 31.83 -12.65
C PRO A 540 -7.57 30.40 -13.21
N VAL A 541 -7.21 30.32 -14.49
CA VAL A 541 -6.85 29.08 -15.19
C VAL A 541 -5.45 29.25 -15.77
N GLU A 542 -4.52 28.39 -15.36
CA GLU A 542 -3.15 28.36 -15.87
C GLU A 542 -2.82 26.98 -16.45
N LEU A 543 -2.61 26.92 -17.78
CA LEU A 543 -2.19 25.71 -18.48
C LEU A 543 -0.81 25.94 -19.12
N THR A 544 0.17 25.13 -18.74
CA THR A 544 1.53 25.18 -19.32
C THR A 544 1.95 23.80 -19.85
N ALA A 545 2.34 23.71 -21.12
CA ALA A 545 2.72 22.46 -21.77
C ALA A 545 4.00 22.62 -22.60
N GLN A 546 4.94 21.67 -22.50
CA GLN A 546 6.02 21.55 -23.51
C GLN A 546 5.51 20.98 -24.84
N GLY A 547 4.40 20.25 -24.82
CA GLY A 547 3.73 19.74 -26.00
C GLY A 547 2.64 20.70 -26.49
N ASN A 548 1.49 20.13 -26.86
CA ASN A 548 0.30 20.88 -27.29
C ASN A 548 -0.65 21.11 -26.11
N ILE A 549 -1.50 22.13 -26.21
CA ILE A 549 -2.70 22.29 -25.36
C ILE A 549 -3.93 22.07 -26.23
N ILE A 550 -4.80 21.14 -25.81
CA ILE A 550 -6.13 20.91 -26.40
C ILE A 550 -7.14 21.02 -25.27
N VAL A 551 -7.99 22.04 -25.32
CA VAL A 551 -8.97 22.34 -24.26
C VAL A 551 -10.33 22.67 -24.86
N GLY A 552 -11.40 22.33 -24.16
CA GLY A 552 -12.77 22.71 -24.50
C GLY A 552 -13.03 24.21 -24.25
N MET A 553 -14.25 24.54 -23.83
CA MET A 553 -14.58 25.92 -23.43
C MET A 553 -13.90 26.25 -22.10
N ILE A 554 -13.55 27.51 -21.87
CA ILE A 554 -13.05 27.99 -20.58
C ILE A 554 -13.96 29.13 -20.10
N THR A 555 -14.53 29.01 -18.91
CA THR A 555 -15.37 30.05 -18.31
C THR A 555 -14.89 30.42 -16.91
N THR A 556 -14.45 31.66 -16.74
CA THR A 556 -13.91 32.22 -15.49
C THR A 556 -14.72 33.45 -15.02
N ASP A 557 -16.00 33.54 -15.39
CA ASP A 557 -16.84 34.71 -15.16
C ASP A 557 -17.07 35.01 -13.66
N GLY A 558 -17.14 36.29 -13.32
CA GLY A 558 -17.56 36.76 -12.00
C GLY A 558 -19.08 36.71 -11.81
N LYS A 559 -19.55 36.90 -10.58
CA LYS A 559 -20.97 37.11 -10.24
C LYS A 559 -21.14 38.40 -9.43
N GLY A 560 -22.24 39.14 -9.68
CA GLY A 560 -22.56 40.37 -8.95
C GLY A 560 -21.50 41.46 -9.14
N GLN A 561 -20.78 41.77 -8.06
CA GLN A 561 -19.64 42.69 -8.06
C GLN A 561 -18.27 42.01 -8.20
N GLY A 562 -18.23 40.68 -8.33
CA GLY A 562 -16.97 39.94 -8.43
C GLY A 562 -16.29 40.08 -9.78
N ASP A 563 -14.97 39.98 -9.76
CA ASP A 563 -14.11 40.01 -10.93
C ASP A 563 -14.15 38.68 -11.69
N ALA A 564 -13.79 38.68 -12.96
CA ALA A 564 -13.50 37.45 -13.68
C ALA A 564 -12.05 36.98 -13.44
N GLY A 565 -11.84 35.67 -13.54
CA GLY A 565 -10.52 35.07 -13.42
C GLY A 565 -9.70 35.20 -14.70
N ASN A 566 -8.38 35.34 -14.56
CA ASN A 566 -7.45 35.36 -15.70
C ASN A 566 -7.34 33.97 -16.34
N VAL A 567 -7.05 33.92 -17.64
CA VAL A 567 -6.78 32.69 -18.38
C VAL A 567 -5.41 32.80 -19.04
N THR A 568 -4.49 31.91 -18.67
CA THR A 568 -3.14 31.84 -19.24
C THR A 568 -2.92 30.47 -19.85
N LEU A 569 -2.69 30.43 -21.17
CA LEU A 569 -2.37 29.22 -21.92
C LEU A 569 -0.99 29.37 -22.54
N THR A 570 -0.04 28.51 -22.18
CA THR A 570 1.33 28.54 -22.70
C THR A 570 1.73 27.15 -23.22
N ALA A 571 2.00 27.04 -24.51
CA ALA A 571 2.47 25.80 -25.13
C ALA A 571 3.68 26.05 -26.03
N GLN A 572 4.70 25.19 -25.99
CA GLN A 572 5.74 25.22 -27.05
C GLN A 572 5.22 24.64 -28.37
N GLY A 573 4.23 23.74 -28.29
CA GLY A 573 3.50 23.23 -29.44
C GLY A 573 2.37 24.16 -29.90
N SER A 574 1.25 23.55 -30.27
CA SER A 574 0.04 24.24 -30.71
C SER A 574 -0.97 24.36 -29.57
N ILE A 575 -1.83 25.38 -29.62
CA ILE A 575 -2.95 25.55 -28.71
C ILE A 575 -4.25 25.48 -29.50
N THR A 576 -5.11 24.52 -29.16
CA THR A 576 -6.49 24.43 -29.64
C THR A 576 -7.42 24.63 -28.44
N TYR A 577 -8.28 25.64 -28.48
CA TYR A 577 -9.21 25.95 -27.39
C TYR A 577 -10.61 26.28 -27.91
N GLY A 578 -11.65 26.00 -27.13
CA GLY A 578 -13.03 26.37 -27.41
C GLY A 578 -13.31 27.88 -27.26
N TYR A 579 -14.50 28.24 -26.76
CA TYR A 579 -14.77 29.62 -26.38
C TYR A 579 -14.16 29.94 -25.01
N ILE A 580 -13.56 31.13 -24.84
CA ILE A 580 -13.09 31.62 -23.54
C ILE A 580 -14.00 32.79 -23.10
N SER A 581 -14.58 32.67 -21.90
CA SER A 581 -15.32 33.74 -21.21
C SER A 581 -14.61 34.11 -19.93
N ALA A 582 -14.24 35.38 -19.79
CA ALA A 582 -13.63 35.95 -18.59
C ALA A 582 -14.28 37.30 -18.27
N LYS A 583 -15.59 37.29 -18.02
CA LYS A 583 -16.41 38.51 -17.91
C LYS A 583 -16.85 38.84 -16.50
N ALA A 584 -16.72 40.09 -16.11
CA ALA A 584 -17.43 40.66 -14.96
C ALA A 584 -18.86 41.07 -15.39
N PRO A 585 -19.91 40.63 -14.67
CA PRO A 585 -21.29 40.91 -15.05
C PRO A 585 -21.69 42.38 -14.83
N ASN A 586 -20.97 43.11 -13.97
CA ASN A 586 -21.16 44.55 -13.79
C ASN A 586 -19.81 45.28 -13.79
N GLN A 587 -19.47 45.85 -14.94
CA GLN A 587 -18.25 46.61 -15.20
C GLN A 587 -18.07 47.86 -14.32
N ASN A 588 -19.11 48.29 -13.59
CA ASN A 588 -18.99 49.38 -12.63
C ASN A 588 -18.37 48.95 -11.28
N PHE A 589 -18.28 47.64 -11.02
CA PHE A 589 -17.80 47.10 -9.75
C PHE A 589 -16.77 45.97 -9.90
N GLY A 590 -16.88 45.14 -10.94
CA GLY A 590 -15.92 44.05 -11.21
C GLY A 590 -15.14 44.28 -12.51
N GLN A 591 -13.97 43.66 -12.61
CA GLN A 591 -13.07 43.70 -13.76
C GLN A 591 -13.12 42.42 -14.58
N ASP A 592 -13.06 42.56 -15.91
CA ASP A 592 -12.86 41.43 -16.82
C ASP A 592 -11.49 40.79 -16.60
N GLY A 593 -11.39 39.48 -16.83
CA GLY A 593 -10.16 38.73 -16.69
C GLY A 593 -9.27 38.89 -17.93
N MET A 594 -7.96 38.92 -17.71
CA MET A 594 -6.98 38.93 -18.78
C MET A 594 -6.87 37.54 -19.43
N ILE A 595 -6.92 37.48 -20.76
CA ILE A 595 -6.72 36.25 -21.53
C ILE A 595 -5.36 36.35 -22.25
N THR A 596 -4.43 35.47 -21.87
CA THR A 596 -3.09 35.35 -22.48
C THR A 596 -2.96 33.98 -23.12
N VAL A 597 -2.68 33.95 -24.43
CA VAL A 597 -2.45 32.71 -25.18
C VAL A 597 -1.13 32.81 -25.92
N THR A 598 -0.19 31.93 -25.59
CA THR A 598 1.15 31.87 -26.17
C THR A 598 1.41 30.46 -26.70
N ALA A 599 1.49 30.32 -28.03
CA ALA A 599 1.83 29.06 -28.68
C ALA A 599 3.17 29.20 -29.43
N GLY A 600 4.02 28.19 -29.35
CA GLY A 600 5.25 28.14 -30.15
C GLY A 600 5.01 27.83 -31.63
N THR A 601 3.83 27.31 -31.98
CA THR A 601 3.47 27.02 -33.39
C THR A 601 2.19 27.73 -33.83
N GLU A 602 1.02 27.19 -33.49
CA GLU A 602 -0.27 27.66 -34.00
C GLU A 602 -1.33 27.76 -32.88
N ILE A 603 -2.24 28.71 -33.04
CA ILE A 603 -3.43 28.89 -32.20
C ILE A 603 -4.69 28.62 -33.04
N ARG A 604 -5.55 27.69 -32.60
CA ARG A 604 -6.78 27.28 -33.29
C ARG A 604 -8.02 27.35 -32.40
N ARG A 605 -9.16 27.77 -32.96
CA ARG A 605 -10.51 27.65 -32.35
C ARG A 605 -11.37 26.66 -33.16
N PRO A 606 -11.96 25.61 -32.55
CA PRO A 606 -12.76 24.59 -33.26
C PRO A 606 -14.05 25.11 -33.91
N SER A 607 -14.63 26.21 -33.41
CA SER A 607 -15.85 26.81 -33.95
C SER A 607 -15.59 28.23 -34.45
N ASP A 608 -15.70 28.38 -35.77
CA ASP A 608 -15.87 29.60 -36.56
C ASP A 608 -14.58 30.33 -37.02
N PRO A 609 -14.15 30.19 -38.30
CA PRO A 609 -13.07 30.98 -38.88
C PRO A 609 -13.41 32.48 -39.01
N ASP A 610 -14.65 32.91 -38.75
CA ASP A 610 -15.13 34.26 -39.06
C ASP A 610 -15.59 35.11 -37.85
N VAL A 611 -15.31 34.72 -36.60
CA VAL A 611 -15.59 35.58 -35.41
C VAL A 611 -14.31 36.33 -35.00
N PRO A 612 -14.23 37.66 -35.20
CA PRO A 612 -13.07 38.43 -34.81
C PRO A 612 -12.90 38.45 -33.28
N PHE A 613 -11.63 38.41 -32.86
CA PHE A 613 -11.16 38.58 -31.48
C PHE A 613 -11.86 39.75 -30.77
N LEU A 614 -12.22 39.56 -29.50
CA LEU A 614 -12.81 40.63 -28.69
C LEU A 614 -11.69 41.63 -28.30
N PRO A 615 -12.00 42.94 -28.16
CA PRO A 615 -11.01 43.93 -27.77
C PRO A 615 -10.53 43.65 -26.34
N GLY A 616 -9.26 43.21 -26.20
CA GLY A 616 -8.64 42.81 -24.95
C GLY A 616 -7.72 41.59 -25.07
N ASP A 617 -7.87 40.79 -26.13
CA ASP A 617 -7.01 39.65 -26.44
C ASP A 617 -5.58 40.13 -26.76
N THR A 618 -4.62 39.90 -25.84
CA THR A 618 -3.19 40.02 -26.19
C THR A 618 -2.77 38.70 -26.82
N ILE A 619 -2.81 38.65 -28.15
CA ILE A 619 -2.23 37.54 -28.90
C ILE A 619 -0.71 37.65 -28.72
N GLY A 620 -0.12 36.72 -27.95
CA GLY A 620 1.31 36.49 -27.98
C GLY A 620 1.69 36.15 -29.42
N THR A 621 2.56 36.96 -30.01
CA THR A 621 3.10 36.67 -31.34
C THR A 621 3.75 35.29 -31.31
N PRO A 622 3.59 34.44 -32.35
CA PRO A 622 4.33 33.20 -32.42
C PRO A 622 5.80 33.52 -32.23
N ILE A 623 6.47 32.75 -31.38
CA ILE A 623 7.93 32.83 -31.25
C ILE A 623 8.48 32.34 -32.59
N LEU A 624 8.66 33.26 -33.52
CA LEU A 624 9.38 32.97 -34.75
C LEU A 624 10.75 32.41 -34.31
N PRO A 625 11.22 31.30 -34.90
CA PRO A 625 12.62 30.93 -34.70
C PRO A 625 13.46 32.18 -34.99
N PRO A 626 14.52 32.44 -34.21
CA PRO A 626 15.39 33.57 -34.50
C PRO A 626 15.76 33.49 -35.97
N GLU A 627 15.51 34.59 -36.68
CA GLU A 627 15.91 34.73 -38.08
C GLU A 627 17.37 34.27 -38.14
N PRO A 628 17.72 33.29 -38.99
CA PRO A 628 19.10 32.81 -39.05
C PRO A 628 19.98 34.04 -39.22
N GLU A 629 20.95 34.21 -38.33
CA GLU A 629 21.92 35.29 -38.46
C GLU A 629 22.39 35.32 -39.92
N PRO A 630 22.45 36.51 -40.55
CA PRO A 630 22.93 36.60 -41.93
C PRO A 630 24.24 35.83 -42.01
N GLU A 631 24.34 34.89 -42.94
CA GLU A 631 25.57 34.12 -43.15
C GLU A 631 26.73 35.12 -43.14
N PRO A 632 27.77 34.90 -42.32
CA PRO A 632 28.93 35.78 -42.32
C PRO A 632 29.43 35.89 -43.76
N GLU A 633 29.68 37.12 -44.21
CA GLU A 633 30.30 37.34 -45.51
C GLU A 633 31.49 36.37 -45.67
N PRO A 634 31.62 35.70 -46.81
CA PRO A 634 32.69 34.73 -47.01
C PRO A 634 34.02 35.39 -46.67
N GLU A 635 34.77 34.77 -45.74
CA GLU A 635 36.11 35.22 -45.40
C GLU A 635 36.92 35.38 -46.70
N PRO A 636 37.71 36.47 -46.83
CA PRO A 636 38.59 36.62 -47.99
C PRO A 636 39.49 35.39 -48.10
N GLU A 637 39.57 34.82 -49.30
CA GLU A 637 40.42 33.67 -49.59
C GLU A 637 41.83 33.89 -48.98
N PRO A 638 42.39 32.90 -48.26
CA PRO A 638 43.72 33.04 -47.69
C PRO A 638 44.74 33.30 -48.81
N GLU A 639 45.59 34.31 -48.60
CA GLU A 639 46.72 34.56 -49.49
C GLU A 639 47.54 33.26 -49.66
N PRO A 640 47.96 32.92 -50.89
CA PRO A 640 48.70 31.70 -51.15
C PRO A 640 49.97 31.66 -50.31
N GLU A 641 50.17 30.55 -49.59
CA GLU A 641 51.39 30.31 -48.81
C GLU A 641 52.64 30.47 -49.70
N PRO A 642 53.69 31.14 -49.21
CA PRO A 642 54.94 31.28 -49.95
C PRO A 642 55.57 29.92 -50.21
N GLU A 643 56.00 29.71 -51.46
CA GLU A 643 56.67 28.49 -51.92
C GLU A 643 57.83 28.08 -50.98
N PRO A 644 58.00 26.78 -50.69
CA PRO A 644 59.10 26.31 -49.86
C PRO A 644 60.44 26.56 -50.54
N THR A 645 61.24 27.46 -49.97
CA THR A 645 62.63 27.67 -50.38
C THR A 645 63.49 26.42 -50.12
N PRO A 646 64.42 26.10 -51.03
CA PRO A 646 65.07 24.80 -51.12
C PRO A 646 66.08 24.54 -49.98
N THR A 647 66.11 23.28 -49.53
CA THR A 647 67.12 22.74 -48.62
C THR A 647 68.53 22.80 -49.24
N PRO A 648 69.56 23.30 -48.52
CA PRO A 648 70.93 23.28 -49.00
C PRO A 648 71.51 21.86 -49.02
N GLN A 649 72.14 21.51 -50.14
CA GLN A 649 72.93 20.30 -50.37
C GLN A 649 74.19 20.28 -49.48
N PRO A 650 74.66 19.11 -48.99
CA PRO A 650 75.80 19.04 -48.08
C PRO A 650 77.13 19.36 -48.80
N GLU A 651 77.94 20.22 -48.17
CA GLU A 651 79.32 20.52 -48.59
C GLU A 651 80.33 19.48 -48.06
N PRO A 652 81.48 19.30 -48.75
CA PRO A 652 82.33 18.11 -48.67
C PRO A 652 83.35 18.12 -47.53
N GLU A 653 83.81 16.92 -47.16
CA GLU A 653 84.84 16.65 -46.16
C GLU A 653 86.19 17.35 -46.42
N PRO A 654 86.90 17.78 -45.36
CA PRO A 654 88.35 17.95 -45.37
C PRO A 654 89.09 16.70 -44.81
N ASN A 655 90.03 16.18 -45.61
CA ASN A 655 91.03 15.16 -45.25
C ASN A 655 92.24 15.83 -44.50
N PRO A 656 93.22 15.08 -43.93
CA PRO A 656 93.57 15.16 -42.50
C PRO A 656 94.96 15.77 -42.25
N ASN A 657 95.31 15.98 -40.97
CA ASN A 657 96.72 16.05 -40.55
C ASN A 657 96.95 15.27 -39.23
N PRO A 658 98.16 14.74 -38.98
CA PRO A 658 98.35 13.49 -38.24
C PRO A 658 98.76 13.63 -36.76
N VAL A 659 98.33 12.63 -35.98
CA VAL A 659 99.02 11.73 -35.02
C VAL A 659 100.21 12.26 -34.20
N ILE A 660 100.10 12.07 -32.87
CA ILE A 660 101.18 11.56 -32.00
C ILE A 660 100.62 10.37 -31.19
N ASP A 661 101.22 9.19 -31.42
CA ASP A 661 101.49 7.97 -30.60
C ASP A 661 100.77 7.77 -29.25
N ASP A 662 100.44 6.58 -28.72
CA ASP A 662 100.55 5.11 -29.00
C ASP A 662 100.06 4.43 -27.66
N PRO A 663 100.17 3.11 -27.40
CA PRO A 663 99.52 1.91 -27.97
C PRO A 663 98.43 1.31 -27.05
N GLY A 664 97.63 0.37 -27.58
CA GLY A 664 97.00 -0.67 -26.75
C GLY A 664 95.69 -1.29 -27.25
N THR A 665 95.75 -2.04 -28.36
CA THR A 665 94.75 -3.04 -28.80
C THR A 665 94.83 -4.34 -27.95
N PRO A 666 93.97 -5.39 -28.11
CA PRO A 666 92.78 -5.53 -28.99
C PRO A 666 91.54 -6.30 -28.39
N THR A 667 90.38 -6.11 -29.04
CA THR A 667 89.35 -7.09 -29.54
C THR A 667 88.68 -8.13 -28.63
N VAL A 668 87.35 -8.37 -28.76
CA VAL A 668 86.63 -9.30 -29.69
C VAL A 668 85.11 -9.27 -29.38
N ASP A 669 84.31 -9.01 -30.43
CA ASP A 669 83.02 -9.57 -30.95
C ASP A 669 82.07 -10.50 -30.13
N PRO A 670 80.86 -10.89 -30.63
CA PRO A 670 79.54 -10.49 -30.12
C PRO A 670 78.66 -11.71 -29.74
N GLY A 671 77.42 -11.51 -29.26
CA GLY A 671 76.48 -12.64 -29.11
C GLY A 671 75.21 -12.35 -28.30
N THR A 672 74.07 -12.59 -28.94
CA THR A 672 72.68 -12.68 -28.44
C THR A 672 72.49 -13.68 -27.26
N PRO A 673 71.27 -13.90 -26.71
CA PRO A 673 70.27 -13.00 -26.10
C PRO A 673 69.77 -13.53 -24.72
N ALA A 674 69.13 -12.74 -23.83
CA ALA A 674 68.42 -13.29 -22.64
C ALA A 674 67.42 -12.29 -22.02
N VAL A 675 66.13 -12.60 -21.85
CA VAL A 675 65.43 -13.27 -20.72
C VAL A 675 64.92 -12.29 -19.64
N ASP A 676 63.62 -12.47 -19.35
CA ASP A 676 62.76 -11.98 -18.25
C ASP A 676 63.36 -12.10 -16.83
N PRO A 677 62.89 -11.30 -15.85
CA PRO A 677 62.35 -11.94 -14.66
C PRO A 677 61.16 -11.22 -13.99
N GLY A 678 60.29 -12.02 -13.37
CA GLY A 678 59.21 -11.58 -12.49
C GLY A 678 59.53 -11.48 -10.98
N THR A 679 58.49 -11.00 -10.27
CA THR A 679 58.05 -11.25 -8.86
C THR A 679 58.97 -10.84 -7.67
N PRO A 680 58.47 -10.77 -6.39
CA PRO A 680 57.14 -10.41 -5.84
C PRO A 680 57.13 -9.61 -4.48
N THR A 681 55.96 -9.02 -4.14
CA THR A 681 55.18 -8.95 -2.84
C THR A 681 55.75 -8.65 -1.40
N VAL A 682 54.91 -7.90 -0.62
CA VAL A 682 54.66 -7.79 0.88
C VAL A 682 55.78 -7.15 1.76
N ASP A 683 55.61 -6.48 2.92
CA ASP A 683 54.61 -6.35 4.02
C ASP A 683 55.04 -5.24 5.04
N PRO A 684 54.56 -5.16 6.31
CA PRO A 684 53.39 -4.44 6.86
C PRO A 684 53.74 -3.25 7.80
N GLY A 685 52.68 -2.55 8.24
CA GLY A 685 52.62 -1.72 9.45
C GLY A 685 51.18 -1.35 9.79
#